data_AF-U5HCG0-F1
#
_entry.id   AF-U5HCG0-F1
#
_cell.length_a   1.000
_cell.length_b   1.000
_cell.length_c   1.000
_cell.angle_alpha   90.00
_cell.angle_beta   90.00
_cell.angle_gamma   90.00
#
_symmetry.space_group_name_H-M   'P 1'
#
loop_
_entity.id
_entity.type
_entity.pdbx_description
1 polymer ?
#
loop_
_entity_poly.entity_id
_entity_poly.type
_entity_poly.pdbx_seq_one_letter_code
_entity_poly.pdbx_strand_id
1 'polypeptide(L)'
;MDPFELFVSVTDVRYTYYKDTHKILGQTFSMLILQDFEAITPNLLARTIETVQGGGIVVCLLQGMKSLRGLYSMTMDVHSRYRSSTSTAAPVARFNERFLLSLGANPACLVVDDELNVLPISAGKDIVAIDPDFGVGVGRSAGKGKRKEAPGEAELQALKEGLSDTKGIGEIIAQARTLDQAKAILTFTDAITSKTLSQTVSLTAARGRGKSAALGLSISLAILHGYSNVFVTSPSPENLKTLFEFIFKGFDQLGWEEHLDYDIVQSTNPEWKGAVVRVNIFRQHRQTIQYIQPQDFHVLGQAELVVIDEAAAIPLPLVRSLLGPYLVFMASTINGYEGTGRSLSLKLLQQLREMSRPSSAMSAPSSTNGGNTDDKASGSTPLATVRTLKEIKLETPIRYGPDDSIEKWLNGLLCLDATISTSLKKTLQGCPHPSTCELFYVNRDTLFSFHPASELFLQRMMSLYVASHYKNSPNDLQLMSDAPGHHLFVLLPPLKEGDNTLPDPLVVMQVALEGNISKQSVLDNLSRGKMAGGDLIPWTISQQYQDDDFASMSGARIVRVAVHPDYAKMGYGSRALQALNSFYSGELLNLDEVVKEMDLETFEDVAKVDEDATLQTDQIAIRDASKMPPLLQRLSERQPENLDYLGVSYGLTPLLFKFWKRAGFSPLYIRQTQNDLTGEHSCVMLRGLNKNRQEVGRWLGAFSLDFRKRFIALLSYKFREFSTVSALSVLEAANQGIYTSTTEEDEERRVGGDVLVGSEVKSFFSPFDLKRLDSYAQNMLDYHVILDLLPTLAGLYFSKRFPEDVQLSGLQASILLALGLQRKSVEDVEKETEHQVAVAQCLALFSKTIRKLTKSLQTLQKEDVAKLVPDASLGMDKKTQAFVNQASGASTAVVKGGVQGLEEELDQEGREVLKALKESQREVIDSLDLKQYSIAGTEDEWAQAQAQLAKGSGVISIKNPESTKGLKRKLGGEESKKEEGGKKHKKDKKHKEGKKGKK
;
A
#
# COMPACT_ATOMS: atom_id res chain seq x y z
N MET A 1 13.40 58.41 -5.06
CA MET A 1 13.00 57.00 -5.14
C MET A 1 11.57 56.97 -5.61
N ASP A 2 11.31 56.16 -6.62
CA ASP A 2 9.96 55.74 -6.97
C ASP A 2 9.28 55.19 -5.70
N PRO A 3 7.98 55.48 -5.42
CA PRO A 3 7.24 54.82 -4.34
C PRO A 3 7.42 53.30 -4.27
N PHE A 4 7.57 52.63 -5.42
CA PHE A 4 7.85 51.20 -5.45
C PHE A 4 9.26 50.84 -4.93
N GLU A 5 10.29 51.58 -5.32
CA GLU A 5 11.65 51.40 -4.79
C GLU A 5 11.73 51.69 -3.28
N LEU A 6 10.98 52.71 -2.82
CA LEU A 6 10.86 53.03 -1.41
C LEU A 6 10.19 51.88 -0.65
N PHE A 7 9.11 51.30 -1.19
CA PHE A 7 8.43 50.15 -0.61
C PHE A 7 9.39 48.95 -0.47
N VAL A 8 10.10 48.59 -1.54
CA VAL A 8 11.02 47.44 -1.56
C VAL A 8 12.21 47.61 -0.61
N SER A 9 12.72 48.84 -0.44
CA SER A 9 13.87 49.10 0.43
C SER A 9 13.52 49.23 1.92
N VAL A 10 12.31 49.69 2.25
CA VAL A 10 11.89 49.93 3.64
C VAL A 10 11.17 48.73 4.24
N THR A 11 10.43 47.95 3.44
CA THR A 11 9.65 46.83 3.93
C THR A 11 10.44 45.51 3.91
N ASP A 12 10.21 44.65 4.90
CA ASP A 12 10.80 43.32 4.94
C ASP A 12 10.08 42.38 3.96
N VAL A 13 10.58 42.33 2.72
CA VAL A 13 10.00 41.51 1.64
C VAL A 13 10.77 40.21 1.52
N ARG A 14 10.07 39.08 1.71
CA ARG A 14 10.63 37.75 1.48
C ARG A 14 10.38 37.26 0.06
N TYR A 15 11.40 37.36 -0.79
CA TYR A 15 11.36 36.79 -2.14
C TYR A 15 11.49 35.26 -2.12
N THR A 16 10.53 34.58 -2.77
CA THR A 16 10.53 33.12 -2.87
C THR A 16 10.08 32.69 -4.27
N TYR A 17 10.86 31.85 -4.94
CA TYR A 17 10.45 31.25 -6.21
C TYR A 17 9.29 30.27 -6.01
N TYR A 18 8.43 30.12 -7.00
CA TYR A 18 7.27 29.20 -6.95
C TYR A 18 7.64 27.74 -6.62
N LYS A 19 8.79 27.25 -7.10
CA LYS A 19 9.34 25.92 -6.76
C LYS A 19 9.70 25.76 -5.28
N ASP A 20 10.02 26.87 -4.61
CA ASP A 20 10.54 26.93 -3.24
C ASP A 20 9.45 27.30 -2.20
N THR A 21 8.19 27.35 -2.61
CA THR A 21 7.02 27.65 -1.73
C THR A 21 6.86 26.67 -0.55
N HIS A 22 7.51 25.52 -0.56
CA HIS A 22 7.55 24.60 0.58
C HIS A 22 8.39 25.15 1.77
N LYS A 23 9.26 26.14 1.54
CA LYS A 23 10.13 26.71 2.59
C LYS A 23 9.46 27.75 3.47
N ILE A 24 8.35 28.32 3.02
CA ILE A 24 7.56 29.31 3.77
C ILE A 24 6.51 28.66 4.67
N LEU A 25 6.42 27.33 4.64
CA LEU A 25 5.51 26.56 5.47
C LEU A 25 5.87 26.74 6.96
N GLY A 26 4.86 26.99 7.79
CA GLY A 26 5.03 27.29 9.21
C GLY A 26 5.20 28.79 9.52
N GLN A 27 5.51 29.62 8.52
CA GLN A 27 5.54 31.08 8.67
C GLN A 27 4.18 31.69 8.37
N THR A 28 4.00 32.94 8.80
CA THR A 28 2.76 33.71 8.63
C THR A 28 3.13 35.11 8.11
N PHE A 29 2.39 35.62 7.13
CA PHE A 29 2.62 36.91 6.48
C PHE A 29 1.36 37.77 6.53
N SER A 30 1.52 39.09 6.43
CA SER A 30 0.42 40.07 6.32
C SER A 30 -0.06 40.28 4.89
N MET A 31 0.83 40.18 3.91
CA MET A 31 0.53 40.42 2.50
C MET A 31 1.19 39.34 1.64
N LEU A 32 0.47 38.88 0.63
CA LEU A 32 0.96 37.95 -0.39
C LEU A 32 0.80 38.60 -1.76
N ILE A 33 1.88 38.61 -2.55
CA ILE A 33 1.88 39.11 -3.93
C ILE A 33 2.26 37.94 -4.85
N LEU A 34 1.37 37.59 -5.78
CA LEU A 34 1.60 36.62 -6.84
C LEU A 34 1.78 37.37 -8.15
N GLN A 35 2.96 37.22 -8.77
CA GLN A 35 3.37 38.01 -9.92
C GLN A 35 2.90 37.40 -11.26
N ASP A 36 3.25 36.12 -11.51
CA ASP A 36 2.92 35.45 -12.77
C ASP A 36 1.71 34.54 -12.60
N PHE A 37 0.60 34.88 -13.26
CA PHE A 37 -0.64 34.09 -13.26
C PHE A 37 -0.48 32.74 -14.01
N GLU A 38 0.30 32.71 -15.09
CA GLU A 38 0.49 31.54 -15.96
C GLU A 38 1.11 30.33 -15.24
N ALA A 39 1.89 30.59 -14.18
CA ALA A 39 2.57 29.57 -13.41
C ALA A 39 1.81 29.12 -12.15
N ILE A 40 0.61 29.68 -11.90
CA ILE A 40 -0.16 29.39 -10.69
C ILE A 40 -0.70 27.96 -10.75
N THR A 41 -0.36 27.14 -9.77
CA THR A 41 -0.94 25.80 -9.62
C THR A 41 -1.88 25.76 -8.42
N PRO A 42 -2.91 24.88 -8.42
CA PRO A 42 -3.81 24.70 -7.26
C PRO A 42 -3.07 24.50 -5.93
N ASN A 43 -2.02 23.68 -5.94
CA ASN A 43 -1.19 23.42 -4.77
C ASN A 43 -0.37 24.65 -4.33
N LEU A 44 0.05 25.50 -5.28
CA LEU A 44 0.73 26.76 -4.96
C LEU A 44 -0.24 27.73 -4.29
N LEU A 45 -1.45 27.91 -4.84
CA LEU A 45 -2.49 28.74 -4.23
C LEU A 45 -2.78 28.32 -2.79
N ALA A 46 -2.96 27.02 -2.56
CA ALA A 46 -3.21 26.50 -1.23
C ALA A 46 -2.06 26.79 -0.26
N ARG A 47 -0.81 26.60 -0.70
CA ARG A 47 0.39 26.87 0.13
C ARG A 47 0.51 28.32 0.50
N THR A 48 0.29 29.23 -0.44
CA THR A 48 0.56 30.65 -0.25
C THR A 48 -0.59 31.34 0.49
N ILE A 49 -1.84 31.08 0.12
CA ILE A 49 -3.01 31.72 0.74
C ILE A 49 -3.12 31.34 2.22
N GLU A 50 -2.86 30.08 2.58
CA GLU A 50 -2.89 29.64 3.99
C GLU A 50 -1.82 30.32 4.88
N THR A 51 -0.77 30.91 4.30
CA THR A 51 0.26 31.64 5.06
C THR A 51 -0.13 33.06 5.43
N VAL A 52 -1.25 33.56 4.91
CA VAL A 52 -1.72 34.91 5.20
C VAL A 52 -2.55 34.92 6.49
N GLN A 53 -2.29 35.88 7.37
CA GLN A 53 -3.07 36.08 8.60
C GLN A 53 -4.40 36.81 8.33
N GLY A 54 -5.33 36.71 9.27
CA GLY A 54 -6.60 37.45 9.22
C GLY A 54 -6.35 38.96 9.15
N GLY A 55 -7.10 39.65 8.28
CA GLY A 55 -6.89 41.06 7.95
C GLY A 55 -5.76 41.32 6.94
N GLY A 56 -5.10 40.27 6.45
CA GLY A 56 -4.12 40.36 5.37
C GLY A 56 -4.74 40.45 3.97
N ILE A 57 -3.91 40.75 2.97
CA ILE A 57 -4.34 40.92 1.57
C ILE A 57 -3.57 39.95 0.66
N VAL A 58 -4.29 39.28 -0.24
CA VAL A 58 -3.72 38.47 -1.32
C VAL A 58 -3.89 39.25 -2.63
N VAL A 59 -2.79 39.58 -3.28
CA VAL A 59 -2.75 40.30 -4.56
C VAL A 59 -2.27 39.35 -5.65
N CYS A 60 -3.08 39.19 -6.70
CA CYS A 60 -2.71 38.48 -7.92
C CYS A 60 -2.53 39.49 -9.05
N LEU A 61 -1.33 39.58 -9.60
CA LEU A 61 -1.06 40.45 -10.75
C LEU A 61 -1.38 39.70 -12.04
N LEU A 62 -2.08 40.39 -12.94
CA LEU A 62 -2.37 39.93 -14.29
C LEU A 62 -1.58 40.80 -15.26
N GLN A 63 -0.92 40.20 -16.24
CA GLN A 63 -0.22 40.97 -17.27
C GLN A 63 -1.25 41.74 -18.12
N GLY A 64 -0.86 42.91 -18.65
CA GLY A 64 -1.79 43.80 -19.37
C GLY A 64 -2.51 43.12 -20.53
N MET A 65 -3.82 42.91 -20.38
CA MET A 65 -4.70 42.30 -21.37
C MET A 65 -5.85 43.26 -21.72
N LYS A 66 -6.35 43.18 -22.96
CA LYS A 66 -7.49 43.99 -23.43
C LYS A 66 -8.85 43.48 -22.91
N SER A 67 -8.95 42.17 -22.68
CA SER A 67 -10.15 41.47 -22.21
C SER A 67 -9.75 40.38 -21.22
N LEU A 68 -10.57 40.18 -20.17
CA LEU A 68 -10.36 39.10 -19.20
C LEU A 68 -10.70 37.73 -19.79
N ARG A 69 -11.48 37.65 -20.88
CA ARG A 69 -11.71 36.38 -21.61
C ARG A 69 -10.45 35.87 -22.28
N GLY A 70 -9.47 36.73 -22.57
CA GLY A 70 -8.15 36.32 -23.03
C GLY A 70 -7.42 35.41 -22.02
N LEU A 71 -7.76 35.46 -20.73
CA LEU A 71 -7.21 34.55 -19.72
C LEU A 71 -7.67 33.09 -19.92
N TYR A 72 -8.78 32.87 -20.64
CA TYR A 72 -9.28 31.52 -20.95
C TYR A 72 -8.43 30.81 -22.00
N SER A 73 -7.71 31.56 -22.84
CA SER A 73 -6.84 31.02 -23.88
C SER A 73 -5.36 31.00 -23.48
N MET A 74 -5.00 31.52 -22.32
CA MET A 74 -3.62 31.49 -21.83
C MET A 74 -3.17 30.05 -21.55
N THR A 75 -2.13 29.63 -22.26
CA THR A 75 -1.45 28.37 -21.98
C THR A 75 -0.54 28.54 -20.78
N MET A 76 -0.76 27.73 -19.75
CA MET A 76 0.09 27.69 -18.57
C MET A 76 1.38 26.92 -18.84
N ASP A 77 2.44 27.22 -18.10
CA ASP A 77 3.71 26.48 -18.18
C ASP A 77 3.53 24.96 -17.98
N VAL A 78 2.57 24.58 -17.14
CA VAL A 78 2.25 23.19 -16.82
C VAL A 78 1.63 22.47 -18.01
N HIS A 79 0.95 23.18 -18.92
CA HIS A 79 0.31 22.59 -20.10
C HIS A 79 1.31 21.97 -21.07
N SER A 80 2.58 22.42 -21.06
CA SER A 80 3.66 21.75 -21.79
C SER A 80 3.87 20.29 -21.37
N ARG A 81 3.61 19.96 -20.09
CA ARG A 81 3.74 18.61 -19.52
C ARG A 81 2.53 17.72 -19.78
N TYR A 82 1.40 18.30 -20.16
CA TYR A 82 0.13 17.60 -20.38
C TYR A 82 -0.11 17.19 -21.83
N ARG A 83 0.80 17.59 -22.75
CA ARG A 83 0.77 17.16 -24.14
C ARG A 83 1.28 15.72 -24.23
N SER A 84 0.38 14.77 -24.46
CA SER A 84 0.74 13.43 -24.93
C SER A 84 0.88 13.43 -26.45
N SER A 85 1.63 12.47 -27.01
CA SER A 85 1.75 12.33 -28.46
C SER A 85 0.45 11.86 -29.13
N THR A 86 -0.42 11.18 -28.38
CA THR A 86 -1.68 10.58 -28.88
C THR A 86 -2.74 11.64 -29.17
N SER A 87 -2.79 12.71 -28.36
CA SER A 87 -3.79 13.75 -28.50
C SER A 87 -3.21 14.92 -29.29
N THR A 88 -3.64 15.06 -30.53
CA THR A 88 -3.31 16.23 -31.38
C THR A 88 -3.97 17.51 -30.90
N ALA A 89 -4.94 17.42 -29.99
CA ALA A 89 -5.65 18.56 -29.41
C ALA A 89 -4.76 19.34 -28.45
N ALA A 90 -4.78 20.67 -28.58
CA ALA A 90 -4.12 21.56 -27.63
C ALA A 90 -4.75 21.43 -26.23
N PRO A 91 -3.97 21.55 -25.15
CA PRO A 91 -4.50 21.61 -23.79
C PRO A 91 -5.43 22.82 -23.65
N VAL A 92 -6.63 22.61 -23.09
CA VAL A 92 -7.65 23.63 -22.89
C VAL A 92 -7.64 24.06 -21.43
N ALA A 93 -7.56 25.37 -21.15
CA ALA A 93 -7.39 25.91 -19.81
C ALA A 93 -8.71 25.97 -19.00
N ARG A 94 -9.36 24.82 -18.80
CA ARG A 94 -10.65 24.71 -18.09
C ARG A 94 -10.55 25.13 -16.62
N PHE A 95 -9.42 24.84 -15.97
CA PHE A 95 -9.21 25.27 -14.59
C PHE A 95 -9.19 26.80 -14.45
N ASN A 96 -8.61 27.51 -15.42
CA ASN A 96 -8.54 28.97 -15.42
C ASN A 96 -9.92 29.61 -15.59
N GLU A 97 -10.75 29.04 -16.47
CA GLU A 97 -12.15 29.46 -16.62
C GLU A 97 -12.92 29.32 -15.30
N ARG A 98 -12.83 28.14 -14.66
CA ARG A 98 -13.44 27.90 -13.35
C ARG A 98 -12.88 28.83 -12.27
N PHE A 99 -11.58 29.07 -12.27
CA PHE A 99 -10.92 29.97 -11.32
C PHE A 99 -11.48 31.39 -11.40
N LEU A 100 -11.59 31.95 -12.61
CA LEU A 100 -12.12 33.31 -12.83
C LEU A 100 -13.60 33.42 -12.47
N LEU A 101 -14.42 32.44 -12.86
CA LEU A 101 -15.84 32.38 -12.48
C LEU A 101 -15.98 32.30 -10.95
N SER A 102 -15.11 31.55 -10.28
CA SER A 102 -15.11 31.45 -8.82
C SER A 102 -14.70 32.74 -8.13
N LEU A 103 -13.79 33.53 -8.73
CA LEU A 103 -13.41 34.84 -8.22
C LEU A 103 -14.55 35.85 -8.37
N GLY A 104 -15.26 35.84 -9.50
CA GLY A 104 -16.44 36.68 -9.71
C GLY A 104 -17.55 36.42 -8.69
N ALA A 105 -17.74 35.15 -8.31
CA ALA A 105 -18.72 34.75 -7.30
C ALA A 105 -18.27 35.02 -5.84
N ASN A 106 -16.98 35.29 -5.59
CA ASN A 106 -16.47 35.49 -4.24
C ASN A 106 -16.76 36.93 -3.76
N PRO A 107 -17.53 37.12 -2.66
CA PRO A 107 -17.85 38.46 -2.15
C PRO A 107 -16.64 39.21 -1.59
N ALA A 108 -15.55 38.50 -1.23
CA ALA A 108 -14.32 39.09 -0.69
C ALA A 108 -13.26 39.37 -1.77
N CYS A 109 -13.59 39.20 -3.06
CA CYS A 109 -12.69 39.49 -4.17
C CYS A 109 -13.06 40.83 -4.82
N LEU A 110 -12.04 41.59 -5.19
CA LEU A 110 -12.16 42.84 -5.93
C LEU A 110 -11.22 42.79 -7.13
N VAL A 111 -11.74 43.05 -8.33
CA VAL A 111 -10.92 43.16 -9.54
C VAL A 111 -10.71 44.64 -9.85
N VAL A 112 -9.46 45.00 -10.05
CA VAL A 112 -9.01 46.39 -10.14
C VAL A 112 -8.05 46.52 -11.32
N ASP A 113 -8.11 47.65 -12.04
CA ASP A 113 -7.14 47.98 -13.09
C ASP A 113 -5.83 48.58 -12.52
N ASP A 114 -4.91 48.94 -13.40
CA ASP A 114 -3.61 49.54 -13.08
C ASP A 114 -3.71 50.94 -12.44
N GLU A 115 -4.84 51.63 -12.62
CA GLU A 115 -5.14 52.93 -12.02
C GLU A 115 -5.96 52.83 -10.72
N LEU A 116 -6.16 51.63 -10.20
CA LEU A 116 -6.97 51.34 -9.01
C LEU A 116 -8.50 51.55 -9.18
N ASN A 117 -9.02 51.56 -10.40
CA ASN A 117 -10.45 51.60 -10.67
C ASN A 117 -11.08 50.21 -10.51
N VAL A 118 -12.23 50.15 -9.84
CA VAL A 118 -12.96 48.90 -9.58
C VAL A 118 -13.74 48.45 -10.81
N LEU A 119 -13.48 47.23 -11.28
CA LEU A 119 -14.24 46.62 -12.38
C LEU A 119 -15.55 46.00 -11.89
N PRO A 120 -16.66 46.08 -12.66
CA PRO A 120 -17.99 45.64 -12.24
C PRO A 120 -18.19 44.10 -12.25
N ILE A 121 -17.11 43.34 -12.29
CA ILE A 121 -17.10 41.89 -12.56
C ILE A 121 -17.18 41.08 -11.26
N SER A 122 -16.66 41.63 -10.17
CA SER A 122 -16.68 41.00 -8.85
C SER A 122 -17.96 41.34 -8.07
N ALA A 123 -18.53 40.35 -7.39
CA ALA A 123 -19.61 40.54 -6.42
C ALA A 123 -19.24 41.49 -5.25
N GLY A 124 -17.95 41.77 -5.06
CA GLY A 124 -17.43 42.73 -4.07
C GLY A 124 -17.64 44.22 -4.39
N LYS A 125 -18.40 44.58 -5.44
CA LYS A 125 -18.68 45.99 -5.76
C LYS A 125 -19.49 46.71 -4.68
N ASP A 126 -20.36 45.99 -3.97
CA ASP A 126 -21.28 46.53 -2.96
C ASP A 126 -20.80 46.32 -1.51
N ILE A 127 -19.48 46.22 -1.29
CA ILE A 127 -18.93 46.05 0.07
C ILE A 127 -19.18 47.32 0.89
N VAL A 128 -19.99 47.18 1.95
CA VAL A 128 -20.23 48.26 2.92
C VAL A 128 -19.17 48.17 4.02
N ALA A 129 -18.52 49.31 4.31
CA ALA A 129 -17.59 49.41 5.42
C ALA A 129 -18.31 49.09 6.74
N ILE A 130 -17.73 48.16 7.51
CA ILE A 130 -18.20 47.86 8.86
C ILE A 130 -17.77 49.02 9.76
N ASP A 131 -18.70 49.56 10.54
CA ASP A 131 -18.46 50.68 11.46
C ASP A 131 -17.37 50.27 12.48
N PRO A 132 -16.25 51.01 12.61
CA PRO A 132 -15.11 50.59 13.44
C PRO A 132 -15.43 50.43 14.93
N ASP A 133 -16.47 51.10 15.43
CA ASP A 133 -16.96 50.94 16.81
C ASP A 133 -17.75 49.63 17.03
N PHE A 134 -18.21 49.00 15.96
CA PHE A 134 -18.94 47.73 15.97
C PHE A 134 -18.14 46.67 15.19
N GLY A 135 -17.10 46.14 15.82
CA GLY A 135 -16.27 45.07 15.27
C GLY A 135 -17.07 43.88 14.71
N VAL A 136 -16.46 43.18 13.74
CA VAL A 136 -16.91 42.00 13.00
C VAL A 136 -18.04 41.20 13.70
N GLY A 137 -19.27 41.26 13.16
CA GLY A 137 -20.36 40.35 13.54
C GLY A 137 -21.67 40.96 14.09
N VAL A 138 -21.89 42.27 13.96
CA VAL A 138 -23.11 42.92 14.48
C VAL A 138 -24.22 42.90 13.43
N GLY A 139 -25.07 41.87 13.49
CA GLY A 139 -26.42 41.98 12.95
C GLY A 139 -27.15 43.09 13.71
N ARG A 140 -27.77 44.02 12.97
CA ARG A 140 -28.57 45.13 13.52
C ARG A 140 -29.56 44.62 14.58
N SER A 141 -29.26 44.87 15.85
CA SER A 141 -30.30 44.95 16.87
C SER A 141 -29.92 46.07 17.82
N ALA A 142 -30.81 47.05 17.93
CA ALA A 142 -30.65 48.23 18.75
C ALA A 142 -30.58 47.83 20.24
N GLY A 143 -29.37 47.86 20.81
CA GLY A 143 -29.16 47.61 22.23
C GLY A 143 -27.68 47.69 22.57
N LYS A 144 -27.35 48.55 23.55
CA LYS A 144 -26.02 48.88 24.08
C LYS A 144 -24.98 47.74 23.97
N GLY A 145 -23.85 48.08 23.35
CA GLY A 145 -22.80 47.16 22.93
C GLY A 145 -22.20 46.30 24.03
N LYS A 146 -22.23 45.00 23.80
CA LYS A 146 -21.17 44.09 24.18
C LYS A 146 -20.54 43.57 22.89
N ARG A 147 -19.20 43.58 22.84
CA ARG A 147 -18.42 42.90 21.81
C ARG A 147 -18.99 41.48 21.68
N LYS A 148 -19.41 41.03 20.50
CA LYS A 148 -19.63 39.60 20.29
C LYS A 148 -18.24 38.97 20.40
N GLU A 149 -17.91 38.47 21.59
CA GLU A 149 -16.74 37.62 21.79
C GLU A 149 -16.80 36.49 20.78
N ALA A 150 -15.65 36.12 20.22
CA ALA A 150 -15.63 35.01 19.29
C ALA A 150 -16.16 33.76 20.01
N PRO A 151 -16.96 32.91 19.34
CA PRO A 151 -17.53 31.72 19.97
C PRO A 151 -16.41 30.89 20.62
N GLY A 152 -16.48 30.70 21.94
CA GLY A 152 -15.51 29.93 22.73
C GLY A 152 -14.43 30.73 23.45
N GLU A 153 -14.30 32.05 23.25
CA GLU A 153 -13.31 32.87 23.99
C GLU A 153 -13.65 33.01 25.48
N ALA A 154 -14.93 33.23 25.81
CA ALA A 154 -15.40 33.28 27.20
C ALA A 154 -15.12 31.96 27.95
N GLU A 155 -15.40 30.82 27.30
CA GLU A 155 -15.13 29.50 27.86
C GLU A 155 -13.62 29.24 28.02
N LEU A 156 -12.79 29.73 27.11
CA LEU A 156 -11.34 29.64 27.23
C LEU A 156 -10.82 30.45 28.42
N GLN A 157 -11.32 31.66 28.61
CA GLN A 157 -10.95 32.49 29.76
C GLN A 157 -11.37 31.82 31.07
N ALA A 158 -12.61 31.32 31.16
CA ALA A 158 -13.07 30.57 32.32
C ALA A 158 -12.21 29.33 32.61
N LEU A 159 -11.77 28.61 31.56
CA LEU A 159 -10.89 27.45 31.69
C LEU A 159 -9.47 27.84 32.15
N LYS A 160 -8.93 28.96 31.67
CA LYS A 160 -7.63 29.49 32.11
C LYS A 160 -7.67 29.92 33.57
N GLU A 161 -8.73 30.62 33.97
CA GLU A 161 -8.94 31.03 35.37
C GLU A 161 -9.08 29.82 36.29
N GLY A 162 -9.89 28.82 35.89
CA GLY A 162 -10.11 27.62 36.69
C GLY A 162 -8.88 26.72 36.87
N LEU A 163 -7.87 26.84 36.01
CA LEU A 163 -6.63 26.05 36.05
C LEU A 163 -5.40 26.85 36.54
N SER A 164 -5.58 28.14 36.86
CA SER A 164 -4.50 29.02 37.32
C SER A 164 -3.82 28.53 38.60
N ASP A 165 -4.55 27.83 39.47
CA ASP A 165 -4.03 27.29 40.73
C ASP A 165 -3.10 26.08 40.54
N THR A 166 -3.15 25.40 39.39
CA THR A 166 -2.36 24.20 39.12
C THR A 166 -1.01 24.58 38.51
N LYS A 167 0.03 24.66 39.35
CA LYS A 167 1.40 25.02 38.93
C LYS A 167 1.89 24.18 37.76
N GLY A 168 2.51 24.83 36.77
CA GLY A 168 3.00 24.23 35.52
C GLY A 168 1.92 24.00 34.45
N ILE A 169 0.85 23.28 34.78
CA ILE A 169 -0.24 23.02 33.81
C ILE A 169 -0.99 24.31 33.46
N GLY A 170 -1.32 25.14 34.45
CA GLY A 170 -2.01 26.42 34.24
C GLY A 170 -1.19 27.41 33.39
N GLU A 171 0.12 27.47 33.63
CA GLU A 171 1.07 28.34 32.89
C GLU A 171 1.15 27.96 31.41
N ILE A 172 1.19 26.66 31.11
CA ILE A 172 1.25 26.16 29.73
C ILE A 172 -0.09 26.32 29.02
N ILE A 173 -1.21 26.09 29.71
CA ILE A 173 -2.55 26.29 29.14
C ILE A 173 -2.84 27.78 28.89
N ALA A 174 -2.24 28.70 29.65
CA ALA A 174 -2.35 30.13 29.41
C ALA A 174 -1.86 30.53 27.99
N GLN A 175 -0.92 29.78 27.41
CA GLN A 175 -0.40 29.97 26.05
C GLN A 175 -1.35 29.48 24.94
N ALA A 176 -2.37 28.68 25.27
CA ALA A 176 -3.35 28.23 24.29
C ALA A 176 -4.15 29.43 23.77
N ARG A 177 -4.24 29.57 22.44
CA ARG A 177 -5.00 30.65 21.78
C ARG A 177 -6.46 30.30 21.61
N THR A 178 -6.77 29.03 21.40
CA THR A 178 -8.13 28.55 21.16
C THR A 178 -8.56 27.56 22.23
N LEU A 179 -9.87 27.46 22.43
CA LEU A 179 -10.48 26.50 23.34
C LEU A 179 -10.22 25.05 22.94
N ASP A 180 -10.26 24.74 21.63
CA ASP A 180 -9.91 23.42 21.10
C ASP A 180 -8.47 23.03 21.47
N GLN A 181 -7.54 23.97 21.35
CA GLN A 181 -6.13 23.76 21.69
C GLN A 181 -5.97 23.49 23.20
N ALA A 182 -6.66 24.25 24.05
CA ALA A 182 -6.61 24.06 25.51
C ALA A 182 -7.19 22.68 25.92
N LYS A 183 -8.34 22.29 25.36
CA LYS A 183 -8.95 20.95 25.57
C LYS A 183 -8.03 19.82 25.08
N ALA A 184 -7.33 20.02 23.97
CA ALA A 184 -6.38 19.05 23.45
C ALA A 184 -5.19 18.86 24.40
N ILE A 185 -4.58 19.95 24.87
CA ILE A 185 -3.46 19.92 25.84
C ILE A 185 -3.90 19.22 27.14
N LEU A 186 -5.10 19.51 27.65
CA LEU A 186 -5.65 18.81 28.82
C LEU A 186 -5.77 17.30 28.59
N THR A 187 -6.30 16.88 27.45
CA THR A 187 -6.46 15.47 27.13
C THR A 187 -5.10 14.76 26.99
N PHE A 188 -4.08 15.44 26.46
CA PHE A 188 -2.71 14.93 26.47
C PHE A 188 -2.17 14.82 27.90
N THR A 189 -2.40 15.82 28.73
CA THR A 189 -1.97 15.84 30.14
C THR A 189 -2.60 14.69 30.94
N ASP A 190 -3.88 14.40 30.72
CA ASP A 190 -4.56 13.25 31.32
C ASP A 190 -3.91 11.92 30.93
N ALA A 191 -3.51 11.78 29.67
CA ALA A 191 -2.83 10.59 29.17
C ALA A 191 -1.41 10.44 29.72
N ILE A 192 -0.70 11.56 29.92
CA ILE A 192 0.63 11.59 30.55
C ILE A 192 0.52 11.17 32.02
N THR A 193 -0.50 11.68 32.71
CA THR A 193 -0.73 11.48 34.15
C THR A 193 -1.23 10.07 34.47
N SER A 194 -2.01 9.45 33.57
CA SER A 194 -2.54 8.09 33.80
C SER A 194 -1.46 6.99 33.80
N LYS A 195 -0.25 7.29 33.33
CA LYS A 195 0.92 6.38 33.25
C LYS A 195 0.64 5.03 32.57
N THR A 196 -0.44 4.93 31.80
CA THR A 196 -0.74 3.77 30.96
C THR A 196 0.10 3.82 29.69
N LEU A 197 1.13 2.99 29.63
CA LEU A 197 2.05 2.92 28.48
C LEU A 197 1.39 2.35 27.21
N SER A 198 0.25 1.67 27.28
CA SER A 198 -0.44 1.11 26.10
C SER A 198 -1.58 2.01 25.60
N GLN A 199 -1.34 3.32 25.51
CA GLN A 199 -2.34 4.30 25.04
C GLN A 199 -1.84 5.02 23.78
N THR A 200 -2.76 5.32 22.87
CA THR A 200 -2.55 6.21 21.72
C THR A 200 -3.51 7.37 21.79
N VAL A 201 -2.97 8.59 21.69
CA VAL A 201 -3.77 9.81 21.51
C VAL A 201 -3.54 10.32 20.10
N SER A 202 -4.61 10.38 19.31
CA SER A 202 -4.58 10.85 17.92
C SER A 202 -5.24 12.22 17.80
N LEU A 203 -4.44 13.22 17.44
CA LEU A 203 -4.86 14.58 17.14
C LEU A 203 -5.04 14.76 15.62
N THR A 204 -6.26 15.05 15.20
CA THR A 204 -6.58 15.34 13.80
C THR A 204 -6.93 16.81 13.65
N ALA A 205 -6.36 17.50 12.67
CA ALA A 205 -6.77 18.88 12.38
C ALA A 205 -6.45 19.28 10.96
N ALA A 206 -7.18 20.28 10.47
CA ALA A 206 -6.77 20.97 9.26
C ALA A 206 -5.42 21.67 9.43
N ARG A 207 -4.84 22.09 8.31
CA ARG A 207 -3.62 22.89 8.32
C ARG A 207 -3.92 24.27 8.93
N GLY A 208 -2.91 24.88 9.58
CA GLY A 208 -3.08 26.20 10.19
C GLY A 208 -3.93 26.25 11.48
N ARG A 209 -4.27 25.09 12.09
CA ARG A 209 -5.03 25.00 13.36
C ARG A 209 -4.17 24.85 14.62
N GLY A 210 -2.84 24.86 14.50
CA GLY A 210 -1.92 24.84 15.65
C GLY A 210 -1.54 23.46 16.20
N LYS A 211 -1.58 22.39 15.39
CA LYS A 211 -1.22 21.02 15.82
C LYS A 211 0.18 20.91 16.43
N SER A 212 1.23 21.33 15.71
CA SER A 212 2.61 21.24 16.18
C SER A 212 2.86 22.11 17.43
N ALA A 213 2.12 23.21 17.57
CA ALA A 213 2.14 24.03 18.78
C ALA A 213 1.51 23.30 19.98
N ALA A 214 0.35 22.68 19.81
CA ALA A 214 -0.30 21.89 20.85
C ALA A 214 0.56 20.68 21.28
N LEU A 215 1.19 19.99 20.32
CA LEU A 215 2.12 18.90 20.59
C LEU A 215 3.38 19.37 21.33
N GLY A 216 4.00 20.47 20.90
CA GLY A 216 5.20 21.02 21.55
C GLY A 216 4.95 21.40 23.02
N LEU A 217 3.83 22.09 23.29
CA LEU A 217 3.40 22.40 24.66
C LEU A 217 3.13 21.12 25.47
N SER A 218 2.49 20.11 24.88
CA SER A 218 2.23 18.83 25.55
C SER A 218 3.52 18.04 25.87
N ILE A 219 4.55 18.13 25.03
CA ILE A 219 5.87 17.54 25.30
C ILE A 219 6.54 18.22 26.50
N SER A 220 6.48 19.55 26.60
CA SER A 220 7.03 20.26 27.75
C SER A 220 6.38 19.81 29.07
N LEU A 221 5.07 19.54 29.06
CA LEU A 221 4.35 18.93 30.20
C LEU A 221 4.80 17.48 30.47
N ALA A 222 5.06 16.68 29.44
CA ALA A 222 5.55 15.31 29.63
C ALA A 222 6.92 15.29 30.34
N ILE A 223 7.81 16.21 29.98
CA ILE A 223 9.10 16.38 30.68
C ILE A 223 8.87 16.83 32.13
N LEU A 224 7.96 17.79 32.37
CA LEU A 224 7.61 18.23 33.73
C LEU A 224 7.08 17.08 34.61
N HIS A 225 6.32 16.14 34.04
CA HIS A 225 5.81 14.94 34.72
C HIS A 225 6.83 13.79 34.83
N GLY A 226 8.08 13.99 34.38
CA GLY A 226 9.20 13.10 34.65
C GLY A 226 9.50 12.03 33.59
N TYR A 227 8.97 12.14 32.37
CA TYR A 227 9.31 11.24 31.26
C TYR A 227 10.78 11.45 30.84
N SER A 228 11.56 10.38 30.75
CA SER A 228 13.01 10.43 30.54
C SER A 228 13.41 10.43 29.06
N ASN A 229 12.81 9.53 28.29
CA ASN A 229 13.15 9.32 26.87
C ASN A 229 11.94 9.61 25.99
N VAL A 230 11.91 10.83 25.45
CA VAL A 230 10.88 11.28 24.51
C VAL A 230 11.45 11.26 23.09
N PHE A 231 10.83 10.50 22.21
CA PHE A 231 11.21 10.45 20.80
C PHE A 231 10.20 11.20 19.95
N VAL A 232 10.71 12.02 19.03
CA VAL A 232 9.89 12.74 18.05
C VAL A 232 10.23 12.21 16.68
N THR A 233 9.21 11.96 15.86
CA THR A 233 9.40 11.53 14.48
C THR A 233 8.50 12.30 13.53
N SER A 234 9.01 12.53 12.33
CA SER A 234 8.38 13.25 11.23
C SER A 234 9.03 12.77 9.92
N PRO A 235 8.37 12.94 8.76
CA PRO A 235 8.95 12.57 7.47
C PRO A 235 10.25 13.32 7.15
N SER A 236 10.37 14.57 7.60
CA SER A 236 11.58 15.38 7.49
C SER A 236 11.81 16.21 8.77
N PRO A 237 13.08 16.44 9.16
CA PRO A 237 13.39 17.20 10.39
C PRO A 237 13.03 18.68 10.27
N GLU A 238 12.96 19.25 9.06
CA GLU A 238 12.57 20.65 8.83
C GLU A 238 11.16 20.96 9.34
N ASN A 239 10.24 19.99 9.26
CA ASN A 239 8.86 20.15 9.70
C ASN A 239 8.73 20.33 11.21
N LEU A 240 9.75 19.94 11.98
CA LEU A 240 9.74 19.99 13.45
C LEU A 240 10.21 21.33 14.03
N LYS A 241 10.63 22.29 13.19
CA LYS A 241 11.11 23.59 13.67
C LYS A 241 10.08 24.29 14.56
N THR A 242 8.82 24.29 14.13
CA THR A 242 7.72 24.89 14.90
C THR A 242 7.43 24.10 16.18
N LEU A 243 7.47 22.77 16.13
CA LEU A 243 7.26 21.93 17.31
C LEU A 243 8.32 22.21 18.39
N PHE A 244 9.61 22.28 18.03
CA PHE A 244 10.68 22.63 18.97
C PHE A 244 10.57 24.07 19.48
N GLU A 245 10.19 25.04 18.64
CA GLU A 245 9.94 26.42 19.09
C GLU A 245 8.89 26.48 20.21
N PHE A 246 7.81 25.69 20.10
CA PHE A 246 6.78 25.63 21.14
C PHE A 246 7.18 24.79 22.37
N ILE A 247 8.13 23.86 22.24
CA ILE A 247 8.76 23.20 23.40
C ILE A 247 9.54 24.25 24.20
N PHE A 248 10.37 25.06 23.52
CA PHE A 248 11.17 26.10 24.18
C PHE A 248 10.29 27.19 24.79
N LYS A 249 9.23 27.64 24.11
CA LYS A 249 8.23 28.54 24.73
C LYS A 249 7.58 27.93 25.98
N GLY A 250 7.34 26.62 25.99
CA GLY A 250 6.87 25.92 27.19
C GLY A 250 7.90 25.96 28.33
N PHE A 251 9.17 25.73 28.01
CA PHE A 251 10.29 25.84 28.96
C PHE A 251 10.46 27.26 29.51
N ASP A 252 10.33 28.29 28.68
CA ASP A 252 10.41 29.69 29.09
C ASP A 252 9.30 30.03 30.10
N GLN A 253 8.07 29.53 29.89
CA GLN A 253 6.95 29.75 30.82
C GLN A 253 7.16 29.02 32.16
N LEU A 254 7.79 27.85 32.13
CA LEU A 254 8.19 27.12 33.33
C LEU A 254 9.44 27.73 34.02
N GLY A 255 10.03 28.77 33.44
CA GLY A 255 11.23 29.46 33.91
C GLY A 255 12.51 28.64 33.78
N TRP A 256 12.67 27.89 32.68
CA TRP A 256 13.87 27.08 32.41
C TRP A 256 14.79 27.83 31.47
N GLU A 257 16.08 27.87 31.77
CA GLU A 257 17.08 28.61 31.00
C GLU A 257 17.96 27.69 30.13
N GLU A 258 18.28 28.14 28.91
CA GLU A 258 19.21 27.44 28.01
C GLU A 258 20.63 27.43 28.62
N HIS A 259 21.36 26.33 28.45
CA HIS A 259 22.69 26.03 29.03
C HIS A 259 22.74 25.86 30.55
N LEU A 260 21.71 26.25 31.28
CA LEU A 260 21.58 25.97 32.71
C LEU A 260 20.75 24.71 32.94
N ASP A 261 19.52 24.69 32.44
CA ASP A 261 18.56 23.60 32.64
C ASP A 261 18.57 22.61 31.46
N TYR A 262 18.85 23.08 30.24
CA TYR A 262 18.85 22.26 29.04
C TYR A 262 19.87 22.72 27.98
N ASP A 263 20.34 21.78 27.15
CA ASP A 263 21.24 22.02 26.01
C ASP A 263 20.63 21.53 24.70
N ILE A 264 20.80 22.32 23.63
CA ILE A 264 20.32 22.03 22.28
C ILE A 264 21.46 21.50 21.42
N VAL A 265 21.25 20.34 20.79
CA VAL A 265 22.16 19.74 19.81
C VAL A 265 21.54 19.84 18.42
N GLN A 266 22.19 20.61 17.55
CA GLN A 266 21.81 20.77 16.15
C GLN A 266 22.55 19.78 15.23
N SER A 267 21.94 19.46 14.09
CA SER A 267 22.54 18.58 13.10
C SER A 267 23.74 19.21 12.41
N THR A 268 24.81 18.44 12.25
CA THR A 268 25.97 18.79 11.43
C THR A 268 25.77 18.46 9.95
N ASN A 269 24.71 17.72 9.58
CA ASN A 269 24.46 17.32 8.21
C ASN A 269 23.96 18.51 7.37
N PRO A 270 24.56 18.80 6.20
CA PRO A 270 24.13 19.90 5.32
C PRO A 270 22.67 19.75 4.86
N GLU A 271 22.21 18.52 4.67
CA GLU A 271 20.83 18.23 4.25
C GLU A 271 19.79 18.66 5.29
N TRP A 272 20.15 18.70 6.57
CA TRP A 272 19.22 19.01 7.66
C TRP A 272 19.31 20.47 8.12
N LYS A 273 20.15 21.29 7.47
CA LYS A 273 20.26 22.76 7.66
C LYS A 273 20.26 23.22 9.13
N GLY A 274 20.99 22.52 10.00
CA GLY A 274 21.06 22.87 11.43
C GLY A 274 19.80 22.57 12.23
N ALA A 275 18.92 21.69 11.76
CA ALA A 275 17.75 21.26 12.52
C ALA A 275 18.12 20.68 13.89
N VAL A 276 17.27 20.92 14.89
CA VAL A 276 17.43 20.37 16.24
C VAL A 276 17.25 18.85 16.20
N VAL A 277 18.30 18.11 16.59
CA VAL A 277 18.28 16.64 16.60
C VAL A 277 18.04 16.10 18.00
N ARG A 278 18.61 16.75 19.02
CA ARG A 278 18.48 16.32 20.41
C ARG A 278 18.47 17.51 21.36
N VAL A 279 17.65 17.43 22.40
CA VAL A 279 17.65 18.36 23.54
C VAL A 279 17.93 17.53 24.79
N ASN A 280 18.97 17.89 25.55
CA ASN A 280 19.28 17.27 26.83
C ASN A 280 18.83 18.18 27.95
N ILE A 281 18.13 17.64 28.95
CA ILE A 281 17.63 18.40 30.11
C ILE A 281 18.23 17.78 31.38
N PHE A 282 18.70 18.62 32.30
CA PHE A 282 19.53 18.19 33.45
C PHE A 282 18.94 18.52 34.84
N ARG A 283 17.73 19.07 34.92
CA ARG A 283 17.20 19.67 36.15
C ARG A 283 16.91 18.69 37.30
N GLN A 284 16.08 17.68 37.08
CA GLN A 284 15.71 16.68 38.12
C GLN A 284 16.49 15.38 37.96
N HIS A 285 16.37 14.81 36.76
CA HIS A 285 17.14 13.68 36.28
C HIS A 285 17.45 13.91 34.80
N ARG A 286 18.27 13.04 34.21
CA ARG A 286 18.67 13.21 32.81
C ARG A 286 17.50 12.86 31.89
N GLN A 287 16.91 13.88 31.28
CA GLN A 287 15.84 13.73 30.30
C GLN A 287 16.37 14.07 28.90
N THR A 288 15.84 13.40 27.89
CA THR A 288 16.24 13.63 26.50
C THR A 288 15.03 13.66 25.58
N ILE A 289 15.00 14.66 24.71
CA ILE A 289 14.09 14.73 23.56
C ILE A 289 14.95 14.50 22.33
N GLN A 290 14.64 13.48 21.53
CA GLN A 290 15.44 13.14 20.36
C GLN A 290 14.57 12.94 19.12
N TYR A 291 15.01 13.52 18.01
CA TYR A 291 14.48 13.21 16.68
C TYR A 291 15.00 11.86 16.20
N ILE A 292 14.10 11.03 15.69
CA ILE A 292 14.43 9.80 14.97
C ILE A 292 13.74 9.77 13.61
N GLN A 293 14.43 9.19 12.64
CA GLN A 293 13.81 8.89 11.37
C GLN A 293 12.78 7.76 11.54
N PRO A 294 11.63 7.81 10.84
CA PRO A 294 10.60 6.77 10.93
C PRO A 294 11.10 5.34 10.67
N GLN A 295 12.19 5.20 9.90
CA GLN A 295 12.81 3.92 9.52
C GLN A 295 13.56 3.24 10.67
N ASP A 296 14.05 4.02 11.65
CA ASP A 296 14.87 3.55 12.76
C ASP A 296 14.03 3.12 13.98
N PHE A 297 12.94 2.40 13.74
CA PHE A 297 12.00 2.00 14.79
C PHE A 297 12.62 1.08 15.86
N HIS A 298 13.75 0.41 15.56
CA HIS A 298 14.45 -0.45 16.52
C HIS A 298 14.96 0.30 17.76
N VAL A 299 15.26 1.60 17.63
CA VAL A 299 15.75 2.45 18.74
C VAL A 299 14.63 2.74 19.75
N LEU A 300 13.36 2.62 19.33
CA LEU A 300 12.19 2.92 20.16
C LEU A 300 11.91 1.90 21.27
N GLY A 301 12.67 0.80 21.34
CA GLY A 301 12.52 -0.18 22.42
C GLY A 301 12.76 0.40 23.83
N GLN A 302 13.45 1.54 23.93
CA GLN A 302 13.72 2.26 25.19
C GLN A 302 12.87 3.53 25.37
N ALA A 303 11.91 3.78 24.47
CA ALA A 303 11.05 4.95 24.51
C ALA A 303 9.96 4.82 25.58
N GLU A 304 9.70 5.91 26.30
CA GLU A 304 8.53 6.02 27.19
C GLU A 304 7.37 6.74 26.49
N LEU A 305 7.71 7.74 25.67
CA LEU A 305 6.78 8.52 24.86
C LEU A 305 7.33 8.67 23.43
N VAL A 306 6.49 8.39 22.43
CA VAL A 306 6.77 8.65 21.03
C VAL A 306 5.75 9.63 20.48
N VAL A 307 6.23 10.71 19.88
CA VAL A 307 5.40 11.72 19.21
C VAL A 307 5.64 11.63 17.71
N ILE A 308 4.57 11.36 16.96
CA ILE A 308 4.57 11.26 15.50
C ILE A 308 3.85 12.49 14.96
N ASP A 309 4.60 13.47 14.44
CA ASP A 309 4.01 14.62 13.73
C ASP A 309 3.86 14.30 12.23
N GLU A 310 2.76 14.78 11.64
CA GLU A 310 2.34 14.45 10.27
C GLU A 310 2.37 12.94 9.95
N ALA A 311 1.78 12.12 10.83
CA ALA A 311 1.71 10.68 10.66
C ALA A 311 1.06 10.25 9.33
N ALA A 312 0.20 11.09 8.76
CA ALA A 312 -0.44 10.84 7.48
C ALA A 312 0.56 10.82 6.29
N ALA A 313 1.71 11.48 6.42
CA ALA A 313 2.76 11.48 5.40
C ALA A 313 3.70 10.26 5.50
N ILE A 314 3.56 9.44 6.55
CA ILE A 314 4.40 8.26 6.78
C ILE A 314 3.67 7.00 6.27
N PRO A 315 4.37 6.10 5.55
CA PRO A 315 3.81 4.82 5.13
C PRO A 315 3.12 4.05 6.27
N LEU A 316 1.92 3.53 6.02
CA LEU A 316 1.13 2.81 7.04
C LEU A 316 1.89 1.63 7.68
N PRO A 317 2.65 0.79 6.93
CA PRO A 317 3.45 -0.28 7.55
C PRO A 317 4.47 0.26 8.55
N LEU A 318 5.07 1.43 8.26
CA LEU A 318 6.05 2.06 9.11
C LEU A 318 5.40 2.70 10.35
N VAL A 319 4.23 3.32 10.19
CA VAL A 319 3.42 3.79 11.33
C VAL A 319 3.08 2.63 12.27
N ARG A 320 2.79 1.43 11.74
CA ARG A 320 2.54 0.24 12.56
C ARG A 320 3.77 -0.21 13.33
N SER A 321 4.96 -0.19 12.73
CA SER A 321 6.20 -0.54 13.46
C SER A 321 6.56 0.51 14.51
N LEU A 322 6.13 1.76 14.34
CA LEU A 322 6.29 2.83 15.34
C LEU A 322 5.31 2.72 16.52
N LEU A 323 4.28 1.87 16.45
CA LEU A 323 3.30 1.65 17.51
C LEU A 323 3.73 0.52 18.46
N GLY A 324 4.72 0.78 19.32
CA GLY A 324 5.21 -0.15 20.34
C GLY A 324 4.49 -0.07 21.70
N PRO A 325 4.96 -0.80 22.73
CA PRO A 325 4.36 -0.87 24.07
C PRO A 325 4.67 0.37 24.95
N TYR A 326 4.54 1.56 24.37
CA TYR A 326 4.80 2.87 24.99
C TYR A 326 3.72 3.88 24.57
N LEU A 327 3.64 5.00 25.31
CA LEU A 327 2.65 6.04 25.05
C LEU A 327 2.94 6.68 23.69
N VAL A 328 1.92 6.79 22.84
CA VAL A 328 2.08 7.38 21.50
C VAL A 328 1.14 8.55 21.30
N PHE A 329 1.71 9.70 20.93
CA PHE A 329 0.96 10.84 20.42
C PHE A 329 1.12 10.90 18.92
N MET A 330 0.01 11.01 18.21
CA MET A 330 0.00 11.11 16.75
C MET A 330 -0.71 12.39 16.37
N ALA A 331 -0.10 13.21 15.53
CA ALA A 331 -0.79 14.28 14.83
C ALA A 331 -0.91 13.97 13.35
N SER A 332 -2.04 14.34 12.76
CA SER A 332 -2.28 14.16 11.32
C SER A 332 -3.04 15.36 10.76
N THR A 333 -2.57 15.89 9.62
CA THR A 333 -3.36 16.82 8.80
C THR A 333 -4.58 16.13 8.22
N ILE A 334 -5.75 16.76 8.30
CA ILE A 334 -6.94 16.42 7.52
C ILE A 334 -7.30 17.59 6.59
N ASN A 335 -7.93 17.34 5.44
CA ASN A 335 -8.40 18.37 4.50
C ASN A 335 -7.34 19.41 4.03
N GLY A 336 -6.07 19.03 3.88
CA GLY A 336 -5.01 19.92 3.39
C GLY A 336 -4.47 19.54 2.01
N TYR A 337 -3.81 20.48 1.34
CA TYR A 337 -3.21 20.30 0.00
C TYR A 337 -2.07 19.26 -0.06
N GLU A 338 -1.50 18.86 1.08
CA GLU A 338 -0.49 17.78 1.14
C GLU A 338 -1.09 16.38 0.99
N GLY A 339 -2.43 16.29 0.93
CA GLY A 339 -3.07 15.21 0.21
C GLY A 339 -3.31 13.91 0.95
N THR A 340 -2.86 13.77 2.19
CA THR A 340 -2.76 12.47 2.87
C THR A 340 -3.83 12.23 3.94
N GLY A 341 -4.72 13.19 4.20
CA GLY A 341 -5.36 13.24 5.51
C GLY A 341 -6.46 12.23 5.78
N ARG A 342 -7.53 12.23 4.99
CA ARG A 342 -8.82 11.70 5.48
C ARG A 342 -8.99 10.19 5.30
N SER A 343 -8.65 9.64 4.14
CA SER A 343 -8.79 8.20 3.89
C SER A 343 -7.83 7.39 4.77
N LEU A 344 -6.61 7.90 4.96
CA LEU A 344 -5.61 7.30 5.83
C LEU A 344 -5.95 7.50 7.30
N SER A 345 -6.36 8.69 7.74
CA SER A 345 -6.82 8.86 9.12
C SER A 345 -8.01 7.95 9.40
N LEU A 346 -8.97 7.82 8.49
CA LEU A 346 -10.10 6.91 8.66
C LEU A 346 -9.66 5.44 8.69
N LYS A 347 -8.81 5.00 7.77
CA LYS A 347 -8.33 3.59 7.73
C LYS A 347 -7.44 3.27 8.94
N LEU A 348 -6.53 4.16 9.29
CA LEU A 348 -5.63 4.02 10.44
C LEU A 348 -6.42 4.05 11.74
N LEU A 349 -7.31 5.04 11.93
CA LEU A 349 -8.16 5.11 13.12
C LEU A 349 -9.11 3.93 13.19
N GLN A 350 -9.69 3.49 12.06
CA GLN A 350 -10.52 2.28 12.04
C GLN A 350 -9.72 1.04 12.46
N GLN A 351 -8.49 0.87 11.95
CA GLN A 351 -7.63 -0.23 12.35
C GLN A 351 -7.22 -0.14 13.83
N LEU A 352 -6.88 1.05 14.31
CA LEU A 352 -6.58 1.28 15.73
C LEU A 352 -7.81 1.01 16.60
N ARG A 353 -9.02 1.38 16.15
CA ARG A 353 -10.28 1.06 16.82
C ARG A 353 -10.51 -0.45 16.85
N GLU A 354 -10.27 -1.15 15.75
CA GLU A 354 -10.34 -2.62 15.67
C GLU A 354 -9.34 -3.29 16.62
N MET A 355 -8.11 -2.77 16.71
CA MET A 355 -7.09 -3.24 17.67
C MET A 355 -7.45 -2.89 19.13
N SER A 356 -8.17 -1.79 19.36
CA SER A 356 -8.60 -1.37 20.69
C SER A 356 -9.85 -2.10 21.20
N ARG A 357 -10.59 -2.77 20.31
CA ARG A 357 -11.78 -3.54 20.72
C ARG A 357 -11.33 -4.79 21.47
N PRO A 358 -11.74 -4.98 22.74
CA PRO A 358 -11.48 -6.23 23.44
C PRO A 358 -12.15 -7.37 22.67
N SER A 359 -11.40 -8.45 22.44
CA SER A 359 -11.80 -9.65 21.69
C SER A 359 -12.91 -10.48 22.36
N SER A 360 -13.70 -9.89 23.26
CA SER A 360 -14.81 -10.51 23.99
C SER A 360 -16.18 -10.32 23.34
N ALA A 361 -16.28 -9.60 22.21
CA ALA A 361 -17.57 -9.28 21.56
C ALA A 361 -17.86 -10.06 20.26
N MET A 362 -17.08 -11.08 19.91
CA MET A 362 -17.37 -12.01 18.80
C MET A 362 -17.43 -13.47 19.27
N SER A 363 -18.28 -13.74 20.26
CA SER A 363 -18.79 -15.08 20.52
C SER A 363 -20.01 -15.00 21.45
N ALA A 364 -21.17 -14.70 20.88
CA ALA A 364 -22.41 -15.24 21.42
C ALA A 364 -22.71 -16.53 20.63
N PRO A 365 -22.27 -17.71 21.09
CA PRO A 365 -22.77 -18.96 20.54
C PRO A 365 -24.20 -19.13 21.03
N SER A 366 -25.13 -19.26 20.08
CA SER A 366 -26.47 -19.76 20.33
C SER A 366 -26.38 -21.08 21.12
N SER A 367 -26.94 -21.06 22.32
CA SER A 367 -27.04 -22.20 23.22
C SER A 367 -27.79 -23.37 22.59
N THR A 368 -27.11 -24.48 22.34
CA THR A 368 -27.70 -25.84 22.46
C THR A 368 -26.64 -26.86 22.88
N ASN A 369 -26.84 -27.41 24.09
CA ASN A 369 -26.46 -28.70 24.66
C ASN A 369 -25.03 -29.29 24.57
N GLY A 370 -24.52 -29.62 25.77
CA GLY A 370 -23.92 -30.95 26.03
C GLY A 370 -22.47 -30.92 26.50
N GLY A 371 -22.24 -31.22 27.78
CA GLY A 371 -20.96 -31.11 28.48
C GLY A 371 -19.88 -32.14 28.11
N ASN A 372 -18.63 -31.79 28.41
CA ASN A 372 -17.82 -32.49 29.42
C ASN A 372 -16.53 -31.73 29.71
N THR A 373 -16.06 -31.92 30.93
CA THR A 373 -14.92 -31.29 31.61
C THR A 373 -13.56 -31.78 31.12
N ASP A 374 -12.55 -30.99 31.48
CA ASP A 374 -11.09 -31.21 31.44
C ASP A 374 -10.38 -30.80 30.15
N ASP A 375 -9.70 -29.65 30.17
CA ASP A 375 -8.29 -29.67 29.80
C ASP A 375 -7.45 -28.47 30.26
N LYS A 376 -6.17 -28.78 30.44
CA LYS A 376 -5.12 -28.07 31.18
C LYS A 376 -4.68 -26.74 30.54
N ALA A 377 -4.27 -25.84 31.45
CA ALA A 377 -3.48 -24.65 31.17
C ALA A 377 -2.26 -24.96 30.28
N SER A 378 -2.23 -24.37 29.08
CA SER A 378 -1.06 -24.34 28.20
C SER A 378 -0.74 -22.90 27.82
N GLY A 379 0.57 -22.61 27.85
CA GLY A 379 1.27 -21.34 27.72
C GLY A 379 0.54 -20.15 27.11
N SER A 380 0.41 -19.10 27.93
CA SER A 380 0.17 -17.73 27.50
C SER A 380 1.29 -17.26 26.56
N THR A 381 1.01 -17.23 25.26
CA THR A 381 1.62 -16.25 24.35
C THR A 381 1.36 -14.84 24.91
N PRO A 382 2.26 -13.86 24.71
CA PRO A 382 2.04 -12.52 25.24
C PRO A 382 0.77 -11.99 24.60
N LEU A 383 -0.28 -11.90 25.41
CA LEU A 383 -1.55 -11.28 25.09
C LEU A 383 -1.23 -9.90 24.51
N ALA A 384 -1.57 -9.67 23.24
CA ALA A 384 -1.46 -8.34 22.64
C ALA A 384 -2.17 -7.36 23.58
N THR A 385 -1.40 -6.51 24.25
CA THR A 385 -1.93 -5.56 25.24
C THR A 385 -2.97 -4.70 24.53
N VAL A 386 -4.23 -4.80 24.95
CA VAL A 386 -5.33 -4.04 24.36
C VAL A 386 -5.00 -2.56 24.48
N ARG A 387 -4.75 -1.92 23.33
CA ARG A 387 -4.30 -0.54 23.25
C ARG A 387 -5.50 0.39 23.26
N THR A 388 -5.53 1.38 24.14
CA THR A 388 -6.64 2.35 24.19
C THR A 388 -6.38 3.50 23.22
N LEU A 389 -7.41 3.90 22.47
CA LEU A 389 -7.35 5.02 21.53
C LEU A 389 -8.21 6.18 22.04
N LYS A 390 -7.62 7.37 22.16
CA LYS A 390 -8.34 8.63 22.36
C LYS A 390 -8.17 9.52 21.12
N GLU A 391 -9.27 10.01 20.57
CA GLU A 391 -9.26 10.87 19.37
C GLU A 391 -9.63 12.30 19.74
N ILE A 392 -8.89 13.26 19.19
CA ILE A 392 -9.08 14.70 19.40
C ILE A 392 -9.10 15.37 18.02
N LYS A 393 -9.94 16.40 17.86
CA LYS A 393 -10.01 17.21 16.65
C LYS A 393 -9.80 18.69 16.96
N LEU A 394 -9.00 19.39 16.16
CA LEU A 394 -8.93 20.86 16.20
C LEU A 394 -9.63 21.42 14.96
N GLU A 395 -10.60 22.30 15.17
CA GLU A 395 -11.36 22.92 14.10
C GLU A 395 -11.09 24.42 14.01
N THR A 396 -10.88 25.12 15.12
CA THR A 396 -10.67 26.58 15.09
C THR A 396 -9.30 26.98 14.51
N PRO A 397 -9.24 27.97 13.58
CA PRO A 397 -7.97 28.45 13.02
C PRO A 397 -7.24 29.35 14.00
N ILE A 398 -5.91 29.39 13.89
CA ILE A 398 -5.07 30.28 14.71
C ILE A 398 -4.52 31.49 13.94
N ARG A 399 -4.60 31.47 12.61
CA ARG A 399 -4.05 32.52 11.72
C ARG A 399 -5.07 33.58 11.33
N TYR A 400 -6.31 33.17 11.12
CA TYR A 400 -7.44 34.00 10.70
C TYR A 400 -8.66 33.66 11.55
N GLY A 401 -9.74 34.44 11.42
CA GLY A 401 -10.98 34.23 12.16
C GLY A 401 -11.72 32.96 11.73
N PRO A 402 -12.64 32.44 12.56
CA PRO A 402 -13.52 31.35 12.15
C PRO A 402 -14.39 31.80 10.96
N ASP A 403 -14.71 30.87 10.06
CA ASP A 403 -15.53 31.08 8.87
C ASP A 403 -15.01 32.16 7.90
N ASP A 404 -13.70 32.17 7.64
CA ASP A 404 -13.09 33.05 6.63
C ASP A 404 -13.67 32.75 5.22
N SER A 405 -14.12 33.81 4.55
CA SER A 405 -14.72 33.72 3.21
C SER A 405 -13.71 33.27 2.14
N ILE A 406 -12.45 33.69 2.25
CA ILE A 406 -11.39 33.30 1.31
C ILE A 406 -11.03 31.83 1.53
N GLU A 407 -10.94 31.37 2.80
CA GLU A 407 -10.72 29.95 3.09
C GLU A 407 -11.86 29.09 2.52
N LYS A 408 -13.11 29.48 2.77
CA LYS A 408 -14.28 28.76 2.27
C LYS A 408 -14.32 28.72 0.74
N TRP A 409 -13.99 29.84 0.08
CA TRP A 409 -13.85 29.89 -1.37
C TRP A 409 -12.75 28.95 -1.87
N LEU A 410 -11.56 28.99 -1.25
CA LEU A 410 -10.43 28.13 -1.62
C LEU A 410 -10.76 26.64 -1.44
N ASN A 411 -11.40 26.28 -0.33
CA ASN A 411 -11.84 24.90 -0.06
C ASN A 411 -12.91 24.44 -1.04
N GLY A 412 -13.84 25.31 -1.43
CA GLY A 412 -14.84 25.04 -2.47
C GLY A 412 -14.20 24.84 -3.84
N LEU A 413 -13.35 25.78 -4.27
CA LEU A 413 -12.65 25.76 -5.55
C LEU A 413 -11.77 24.51 -5.69
N LEU A 414 -11.00 24.17 -4.66
CA LEU A 414 -10.11 23.01 -4.66
C LEU A 414 -10.82 21.70 -4.25
N CYS A 415 -12.11 21.78 -3.91
CA CYS A 415 -12.93 20.67 -3.45
C CYS A 415 -12.28 19.86 -2.31
N LEU A 416 -11.67 20.55 -1.35
CA LEU A 416 -11.00 19.92 -0.19
C LEU A 416 -12.01 19.39 0.84
N ASP A 417 -13.25 19.86 0.78
CA ASP A 417 -14.36 19.48 1.66
C ASP A 417 -14.96 18.12 1.27
N ALA A 418 -14.34 17.04 1.73
CA ALA A 418 -14.83 15.68 1.53
C ALA A 418 -16.01 15.27 2.47
N THR A 419 -16.72 16.23 3.07
CA THR A 419 -17.81 15.95 4.04
C THR A 419 -19.08 15.41 3.38
N ILE A 420 -19.26 15.63 2.08
CA ILE A 420 -20.49 15.32 1.36
C ILE A 420 -20.77 13.80 1.27
N SER A 421 -19.75 12.94 1.29
CA SER A 421 -19.95 11.48 1.37
C SER A 421 -20.70 11.00 2.62
N THR A 422 -20.82 11.82 3.69
CA THR A 422 -21.56 11.44 4.89
C THR A 422 -23.08 11.56 4.78
N SER A 423 -23.63 12.21 3.75
CA SER A 423 -25.09 12.19 3.51
C SER A 423 -25.61 10.80 3.14
N LEU A 424 -24.71 9.88 2.76
CA LEU A 424 -24.99 8.46 2.50
C LEU A 424 -25.42 7.67 3.74
N LYS A 425 -25.37 8.24 4.95
CA LYS A 425 -26.00 7.62 6.14
C LYS A 425 -27.52 7.44 5.98
N LYS A 426 -28.17 8.22 5.09
CA LYS A 426 -29.56 7.98 4.69
C LYS A 426 -29.73 6.84 3.67
N THR A 427 -28.65 6.31 3.10
CA THR A 427 -28.67 5.37 1.96
C THR A 427 -28.14 3.97 2.30
N LEU A 428 -27.88 3.66 3.58
CA LEU A 428 -27.49 2.30 4.01
C LEU A 428 -28.63 1.27 3.81
N GLN A 429 -29.85 1.72 3.53
CA GLN A 429 -31.04 0.88 3.26
C GLN A 429 -31.38 0.70 1.77
N GLY A 430 -30.56 1.16 0.81
CA GLY A 430 -30.99 1.20 -0.60
C GLY A 430 -29.91 1.11 -1.67
N CYS A 431 -28.82 0.36 -1.45
CA CYS A 431 -27.81 0.17 -2.49
C CYS A 431 -28.29 -0.88 -3.53
N PRO A 432 -28.40 -0.53 -4.83
CA PRO A 432 -28.84 -1.45 -5.86
C PRO A 432 -27.77 -2.50 -6.17
N HIS A 433 -28.17 -3.65 -6.72
CA HIS A 433 -27.23 -4.70 -7.11
C HIS A 433 -26.25 -4.18 -8.20
N PRO A 434 -24.95 -4.55 -8.16
CA PRO A 434 -23.96 -4.05 -9.14
C PRO A 434 -24.36 -4.25 -10.61
N SER A 435 -25.08 -5.33 -10.93
CA SER A 435 -25.53 -5.61 -12.29
C SER A 435 -26.50 -4.57 -12.86
N THR A 436 -27.30 -3.89 -12.02
CA THR A 436 -28.25 -2.86 -12.47
C THR A 436 -27.63 -1.48 -12.57
N CYS A 437 -26.35 -1.34 -12.20
CA CYS A 437 -25.64 -0.07 -12.28
C CYS A 437 -25.02 0.08 -13.66
N GLU A 438 -25.09 1.30 -14.19
CA GLU A 438 -24.57 1.67 -15.50
C GLU A 438 -23.44 2.68 -15.35
N LEU A 439 -22.50 2.61 -16.30
CA LEU A 439 -21.35 3.49 -16.36
C LEU A 439 -21.67 4.62 -17.35
N PHE A 440 -21.41 5.86 -16.94
CA PHE A 440 -21.64 7.06 -17.75
C PHE A 440 -20.31 7.73 -18.06
N TYR A 441 -20.22 8.35 -19.23
CA TYR A 441 -19.11 9.23 -19.57
C TYR A 441 -19.42 10.65 -19.11
N VAL A 442 -18.45 11.32 -18.47
CA VAL A 442 -18.62 12.69 -17.97
C VAL A 442 -18.00 13.67 -18.94
N ASN A 443 -18.79 14.63 -19.41
CA ASN A 443 -18.26 15.74 -20.20
C ASN A 443 -17.55 16.75 -19.29
N ARG A 444 -16.26 16.95 -19.56
CA ARG A 444 -15.37 17.78 -18.74
C ARG A 444 -15.65 19.28 -18.90
N ASP A 445 -16.02 19.73 -20.11
CA ASP A 445 -16.30 21.15 -20.37
C ASP A 445 -17.47 21.63 -19.50
N THR A 446 -18.49 20.79 -19.35
CA THR A 446 -19.69 21.08 -18.55
C THR A 446 -19.52 20.80 -17.07
N LEU A 447 -18.59 19.91 -16.73
CA LEU A 447 -18.23 19.64 -15.34
C LEU A 447 -17.49 20.84 -14.72
N PHE A 448 -16.62 21.49 -15.50
CA PHE A 448 -15.79 22.62 -15.04
C PHE A 448 -16.38 24.00 -15.35
N SER A 449 -17.60 24.10 -15.87
CA SER A 449 -18.27 25.36 -16.22
C SER A 449 -18.76 26.21 -15.02
N PHE A 450 -18.49 25.77 -13.78
CA PHE A 450 -18.87 26.45 -12.53
C PHE A 450 -20.39 26.67 -12.34
N HIS A 451 -21.22 25.78 -12.91
CA HIS A 451 -22.66 25.75 -12.60
C HIS A 451 -22.91 25.10 -11.22
N PRO A 452 -23.88 25.56 -10.39
CA PRO A 452 -24.10 25.02 -9.04
C PRO A 452 -24.33 23.50 -8.98
N ALA A 453 -25.04 22.93 -9.95
CA ALA A 453 -25.25 21.49 -10.06
C ALA A 453 -23.96 20.74 -10.43
N SER A 454 -23.18 21.26 -11.38
CA SER A 454 -21.90 20.68 -11.81
C SER A 454 -20.87 20.75 -10.68
N GLU A 455 -20.85 21.85 -9.93
CA GLU A 455 -19.95 22.05 -8.79
C GLU A 455 -20.28 21.06 -7.65
N LEU A 456 -21.56 20.85 -7.33
CA LEU A 456 -21.95 19.83 -6.35
C LEU A 456 -21.55 18.41 -6.82
N PHE A 457 -21.73 18.11 -8.10
CA PHE A 457 -21.33 16.82 -8.67
C PHE A 457 -19.80 16.64 -8.67
N LEU A 458 -19.04 17.68 -9.02
CA LEU A 458 -17.57 17.72 -8.97
C LEU A 458 -17.07 17.52 -7.53
N GLN A 459 -17.68 18.18 -6.55
CA GLN A 459 -17.35 17.99 -5.14
C GLN A 459 -17.63 16.56 -4.66
N ARG A 460 -18.75 15.95 -5.07
CA ARG A 460 -19.03 14.52 -4.78
C ARG A 460 -18.00 13.60 -5.41
N MET A 461 -17.60 13.86 -6.66
CA MET A 461 -16.59 13.10 -7.38
C MET A 461 -15.20 13.22 -6.71
N MET A 462 -14.79 14.44 -6.36
CA MET A 462 -13.50 14.69 -5.71
C MET A 462 -13.46 14.16 -4.27
N SER A 463 -14.57 14.29 -3.53
CA SER A 463 -14.77 13.67 -2.22
C SER A 463 -14.49 12.17 -2.28
N LEU A 464 -15.02 11.49 -3.29
CA LEU A 464 -14.80 10.07 -3.51
C LEU A 464 -13.34 9.75 -3.87
N TYR A 465 -12.69 10.55 -4.74
CA TYR A 465 -11.25 10.40 -5.00
C TYR A 465 -10.40 10.53 -3.72
N VAL A 466 -10.68 11.53 -2.88
CA VAL A 466 -9.98 11.77 -1.61
C VAL A 466 -10.24 10.65 -0.60
N ALA A 467 -11.43 10.04 -0.62
CA ALA A 467 -11.77 8.93 0.26
C ALA A 467 -11.10 7.60 -0.13
N SER A 468 -10.92 7.34 -1.44
CA SER A 468 -10.37 6.05 -1.90
C SER A 468 -8.84 6.00 -1.90
N HIS A 469 -8.18 7.10 -2.30
CA HIS A 469 -6.73 7.14 -2.52
C HIS A 469 -5.94 7.54 -1.27
N TYR A 470 -4.71 7.02 -1.14
CA TYR A 470 -3.82 7.28 -0.01
C TYR A 470 -3.28 8.71 0.02
N LYS A 471 -2.96 9.28 -1.15
CA LYS A 471 -2.47 10.64 -1.30
C LYS A 471 -2.99 11.28 -2.58
N ASN A 472 -3.60 12.46 -2.47
CA ASN A 472 -4.09 13.25 -3.60
C ASN A 472 -3.48 14.66 -3.58
N SER A 473 -3.00 15.16 -4.71
CA SER A 473 -2.59 16.57 -4.79
C SER A 473 -3.74 17.40 -5.35
N PRO A 474 -3.94 18.66 -4.91
CA PRO A 474 -4.86 19.58 -5.58
C PRO A 474 -4.51 19.79 -7.07
N ASN A 475 -3.25 19.59 -7.45
CA ASN A 475 -2.84 19.63 -8.86
C ASN A 475 -3.49 18.54 -9.71
N ASP A 476 -3.99 17.47 -9.10
CA ASP A 476 -4.71 16.40 -9.81
C ASP A 476 -6.01 16.92 -10.44
N LEU A 477 -6.63 17.92 -9.82
CA LEU A 477 -7.83 18.59 -10.34
C LEU A 477 -7.53 19.30 -11.67
N GLN A 478 -6.40 20.02 -11.71
CA GLN A 478 -5.92 20.69 -12.91
C GLN A 478 -5.49 19.68 -13.99
N LEU A 479 -4.84 18.58 -13.60
CA LEU A 479 -4.50 17.51 -14.54
C LEU A 479 -5.77 16.90 -15.17
N MET A 480 -6.80 16.66 -14.35
CA MET A 480 -8.07 16.11 -14.79
C MET A 480 -8.86 17.07 -15.70
N SER A 481 -8.74 18.38 -15.48
CA SER A 481 -9.41 19.39 -16.29
C SER A 481 -8.71 19.66 -17.62
N ASP A 482 -7.40 19.91 -17.60
CA ASP A 482 -6.72 20.55 -18.72
C ASP A 482 -6.10 19.55 -19.71
N ALA A 483 -5.69 18.36 -19.24
CA ALA A 483 -4.97 17.41 -20.07
C ALA A 483 -5.93 16.67 -21.02
N PRO A 484 -5.76 16.78 -22.35
CA PRO A 484 -6.77 16.36 -23.32
C PRO A 484 -6.98 14.84 -23.35
N GLY A 485 -5.92 14.05 -23.15
CA GLY A 485 -5.97 12.59 -23.12
C GLY A 485 -6.73 11.98 -21.94
N HIS A 486 -7.19 12.77 -20.96
CA HIS A 486 -7.94 12.24 -19.82
C HIS A 486 -9.45 12.11 -20.09
N HIS A 487 -10.02 10.99 -19.65
CA HIS A 487 -11.44 10.68 -19.69
C HIS A 487 -11.93 10.29 -18.30
N LEU A 488 -13.16 10.70 -17.99
CA LEU A 488 -13.80 10.45 -16.71
C LEU A 488 -15.05 9.59 -16.92
N PHE A 489 -15.16 8.52 -16.14
CA PHE A 489 -16.31 7.63 -16.14
C PHE A 489 -16.85 7.49 -14.72
N VAL A 490 -18.17 7.50 -14.59
CA VAL A 490 -18.85 7.42 -13.29
C VAL A 490 -19.89 6.31 -13.32
N LEU A 491 -19.85 5.42 -12.33
CA LEU A 491 -20.86 4.39 -12.13
C LEU A 491 -21.97 4.96 -11.26
N LEU A 492 -23.19 4.96 -11.78
CA LEU A 492 -24.37 5.48 -11.11
C LEU A 492 -25.37 4.36 -10.81
N PRO A 493 -26.17 4.51 -9.73
CA PRO A 493 -27.34 3.66 -9.55
C PRO A 493 -28.33 3.89 -10.70
N PRO A 494 -29.24 2.93 -10.98
CA PRO A 494 -30.24 3.09 -12.03
C PRO A 494 -31.09 4.34 -11.75
N LEU A 495 -31.13 5.24 -12.73
CA LEU A 495 -31.92 6.47 -12.66
C LEU A 495 -33.38 6.09 -12.85
N LYS A 496 -34.24 6.44 -11.88
CA LYS A 496 -35.69 6.32 -12.07
C LYS A 496 -36.14 7.42 -13.02
N GLU A 497 -36.85 7.06 -14.08
CA GLU A 497 -37.42 8.03 -15.02
C GLU A 497 -38.34 9.00 -14.25
N GLY A 498 -38.00 10.29 -14.25
CA GLY A 498 -38.76 11.37 -13.57
C GLY A 498 -38.13 11.94 -12.30
N ASP A 499 -37.00 11.42 -11.82
CA ASP A 499 -36.30 11.97 -10.65
C ASP A 499 -35.29 13.05 -11.08
N ASN A 500 -35.59 14.33 -10.81
CA ASN A 500 -34.70 15.48 -11.10
C ASN A 500 -33.57 15.65 -10.06
N THR A 501 -33.32 14.62 -9.24
CA THR A 501 -32.25 14.66 -8.23
C THR A 501 -30.92 14.23 -8.83
N LEU A 502 -29.85 14.97 -8.52
CA LEU A 502 -28.50 14.63 -8.96
C LEU A 502 -28.08 13.29 -8.34
N PRO A 503 -27.75 12.27 -9.16
CA PRO A 503 -27.37 10.97 -8.66
C PRO A 503 -26.02 11.02 -7.95
N ASP A 504 -25.86 10.16 -6.94
CA ASP A 504 -24.61 10.05 -6.19
C ASP A 504 -23.63 9.09 -6.91
N PRO A 505 -22.38 9.51 -7.19
CA PRO A 505 -21.38 8.65 -7.82
C PRO A 505 -20.95 7.53 -6.87
N LEU A 506 -21.14 6.27 -7.30
CA LEU A 506 -20.71 5.09 -6.52
C LEU A 506 -19.24 4.75 -6.77
N VAL A 507 -18.83 4.81 -8.04
CA VAL A 507 -17.47 4.57 -8.50
C VAL A 507 -17.10 5.64 -9.51
N VAL A 508 -15.88 6.15 -9.43
CA VAL A 508 -15.33 7.07 -10.41
C VAL A 508 -14.04 6.49 -10.97
N MET A 509 -13.89 6.47 -12.29
CA MET A 509 -12.69 6.03 -12.98
C MET A 509 -12.11 7.17 -13.82
N GLN A 510 -10.80 7.38 -13.66
CA GLN A 510 -10.01 8.26 -14.50
C GLN A 510 -9.16 7.41 -15.44
N VAL A 511 -9.32 7.63 -16.73
CA VAL A 511 -8.57 6.95 -17.80
C VAL A 511 -7.76 8.00 -18.56
N ALA A 512 -6.54 7.68 -18.96
CA ALA A 512 -5.70 8.51 -19.81
C ALA A 512 -5.35 7.72 -21.08
N LEU A 513 -5.57 8.30 -22.25
CA LEU A 513 -5.15 7.75 -23.53
C LEU A 513 -3.65 7.99 -23.70
N GLU A 514 -2.90 6.92 -24.02
CA GLU A 514 -1.45 6.91 -24.17
C GLU A 514 -1.05 6.13 -25.42
N GLY A 515 0.13 6.45 -25.97
CA GLY A 515 0.71 5.71 -27.09
C GLY A 515 0.59 6.41 -28.44
N ASN A 516 0.62 5.63 -29.53
CA ASN A 516 0.76 6.15 -30.90
C ASN A 516 1.95 7.13 -31.03
N ILE A 517 3.08 6.79 -30.39
CA ILE A 517 4.30 7.60 -30.43
C ILE A 517 5.07 7.26 -31.71
N SER A 518 5.53 8.28 -32.43
CA SER A 518 6.37 8.05 -33.61
C SER A 518 7.70 7.41 -33.21
N LYS A 519 8.15 6.41 -33.97
CA LYS A 519 9.40 5.67 -33.71
C LYS A 519 10.62 6.59 -33.58
N GLN A 520 10.68 7.66 -34.38
CA GLN A 520 11.73 8.67 -34.32
C GLN A 520 11.76 9.42 -32.98
N SER A 521 10.58 9.80 -32.46
CA SER A 521 10.46 10.47 -31.16
C SER A 521 10.90 9.55 -30.01
N VAL A 522 10.58 8.25 -30.09
CA VAL A 522 11.01 7.25 -29.08
C VAL A 522 12.54 7.16 -29.04
N LEU A 523 13.20 7.01 -30.20
CA LEU A 523 14.65 6.90 -30.29
C LEU A 523 15.38 8.19 -29.83
N ASP A 524 14.87 9.36 -30.21
CA ASP A 524 15.42 10.66 -29.80
C ASP A 524 15.28 10.92 -28.30
N ASN A 525 14.18 10.49 -27.69
CA ASN A 525 13.95 10.65 -26.26
C ASN A 525 14.71 9.59 -25.43
N LEU A 526 14.77 8.35 -25.92
CA LEU A 526 15.52 7.26 -25.28
C LEU A 526 17.02 7.56 -25.26
N SER A 527 17.58 8.08 -26.37
CA SER A 527 18.98 8.51 -26.43
C SER A 527 19.30 9.68 -25.50
N ARG A 528 18.33 10.56 -25.24
CA ARG A 528 18.47 11.70 -24.30
C ARG A 528 18.15 11.33 -22.85
N GLY A 529 17.64 10.13 -22.59
CA GLY A 529 17.20 9.69 -21.26
C GLY A 529 16.10 10.57 -20.64
N LYS A 530 15.38 11.35 -21.45
CA LYS A 530 14.32 12.24 -20.98
C LYS A 530 12.97 11.58 -21.19
N MET A 531 12.23 11.39 -20.11
CA MET A 531 10.83 10.97 -20.19
C MET A 531 9.98 12.14 -20.69
N ALA A 532 9.28 11.97 -21.81
CA ALA A 532 8.23 12.91 -22.20
C ALA A 532 7.09 12.85 -21.17
N GLY A 533 6.52 14.00 -20.79
CA GLY A 533 5.41 14.06 -19.85
C GLY A 533 4.13 13.49 -20.49
N GLY A 534 3.38 12.66 -19.77
CA GLY A 534 2.10 12.11 -20.22
C GLY A 534 2.09 10.59 -20.37
N ASP A 535 3.06 10.02 -21.08
CA ASP A 535 3.05 8.63 -21.54
C ASP A 535 3.91 7.69 -20.66
N LEU A 536 3.35 7.20 -19.56
CA LEU A 536 4.11 6.39 -18.58
C LEU A 536 4.31 4.94 -19.06
N ILE A 537 3.25 4.29 -19.54
CA ILE A 537 3.28 2.86 -19.86
C ILE A 537 4.12 2.59 -21.10
N PRO A 538 3.91 3.29 -22.25
CA PRO A 538 4.74 3.10 -23.44
C PRO A 538 6.22 3.27 -23.15
N TRP A 539 6.58 4.30 -22.37
CA TRP A 539 7.97 4.56 -21.98
C TRP A 539 8.54 3.47 -21.08
N THR A 540 7.80 3.07 -20.04
CA THR A 540 8.31 2.08 -19.08
C THR A 540 8.53 0.72 -19.75
N ILE A 541 7.63 0.32 -20.65
CA ILE A 541 7.74 -0.96 -21.34
C ILE A 541 8.81 -0.91 -22.44
N SER A 542 8.84 0.14 -23.28
CA SER A 542 9.92 0.31 -24.27
C SER A 542 11.30 0.38 -23.62
N GLN A 543 11.45 1.04 -22.46
CA GLN A 543 12.72 1.08 -21.75
C GLN A 543 13.15 -0.30 -21.19
N GLN A 544 12.20 -1.11 -20.71
CA GLN A 544 12.49 -2.40 -20.07
C GLN A 544 12.66 -3.55 -21.07
N TYR A 545 11.90 -3.54 -22.15
CA TYR A 545 11.91 -4.58 -23.17
C TYR A 545 12.68 -4.19 -24.43
N GLN A 546 13.07 -2.92 -24.56
CA GLN A 546 13.74 -2.36 -25.75
C GLN A 546 12.95 -2.62 -27.03
N ASP A 547 11.63 -2.53 -26.92
CA ASP A 547 10.70 -2.75 -28.03
C ASP A 547 10.09 -1.41 -28.47
N ASP A 548 10.40 -1.02 -29.70
CA ASP A 548 9.89 0.20 -30.34
C ASP A 548 8.45 0.00 -30.86
N ASP A 549 8.05 -1.23 -31.16
CA ASP A 549 6.72 -1.52 -31.69
C ASP A 549 5.64 -1.28 -30.62
N PHE A 550 5.95 -1.57 -29.35
CA PHE A 550 5.04 -1.29 -28.24
C PHE A 550 4.72 0.21 -28.09
N ALA A 551 5.69 1.09 -28.35
CA ALA A 551 5.46 2.53 -28.23
C ALA A 551 4.56 3.09 -29.35
N SER A 552 4.48 2.39 -30.48
CA SER A 552 3.58 2.74 -31.59
C SER A 552 2.13 2.28 -31.37
N MET A 553 1.90 1.33 -30.47
CA MET A 553 0.54 0.89 -30.11
C MET A 553 -0.22 1.98 -29.35
N SER A 554 -1.55 1.95 -29.47
CA SER A 554 -2.44 2.87 -28.77
C SER A 554 -3.08 2.16 -27.59
N GLY A 555 -3.08 2.77 -26.42
CA GLY A 555 -3.64 2.17 -25.22
C GLY A 555 -4.27 3.18 -24.28
N ALA A 556 -4.99 2.68 -23.30
CA ALA A 556 -5.53 3.51 -22.23
C ALA A 556 -4.99 3.07 -20.88
N ARG A 557 -4.42 4.02 -20.14
CA ARG A 557 -4.02 3.86 -18.75
C ARG A 557 -5.18 4.24 -17.82
N ILE A 558 -5.64 3.30 -17.02
CA ILE A 558 -6.51 3.60 -15.88
C ILE A 558 -5.61 4.23 -14.79
N VAL A 559 -5.73 5.54 -14.63
CA VAL A 559 -4.94 6.34 -13.69
C VAL A 559 -5.48 6.15 -12.27
N ARG A 560 -6.81 6.18 -12.11
CA ARG A 560 -7.48 6.08 -10.81
C ARG A 560 -8.79 5.33 -10.89
N VAL A 561 -9.06 4.53 -9.86
CA VAL A 561 -10.36 3.92 -9.59
C VAL A 561 -10.72 4.24 -8.15
N ALA A 562 -11.75 5.06 -7.97
CA ALA A 562 -12.25 5.46 -6.67
C ALA A 562 -13.59 4.77 -6.40
N VAL A 563 -13.57 3.80 -5.48
CA VAL A 563 -14.78 3.14 -4.96
C VAL A 563 -15.04 3.65 -3.56
N HIS A 564 -16.31 3.91 -3.25
CA HIS A 564 -16.68 4.40 -1.93
C HIS A 564 -16.20 3.41 -0.84
N PRO A 565 -15.51 3.84 0.23
CA PRO A 565 -14.94 2.94 1.23
C PRO A 565 -15.96 1.97 1.84
N ASP A 566 -17.19 2.42 2.06
CA ASP A 566 -18.25 1.60 2.64
C ASP A 566 -18.75 0.51 1.66
N TYR A 567 -18.55 0.67 0.35
CA TYR A 567 -19.03 -0.25 -0.70
C TYR A 567 -17.92 -1.07 -1.36
N ALA A 568 -16.67 -0.96 -0.90
CA ALA A 568 -15.48 -1.57 -1.52
C ALA A 568 -15.54 -3.10 -1.64
N LYS A 569 -16.38 -3.78 -0.86
CA LYS A 569 -16.53 -5.25 -0.86
C LYS A 569 -17.75 -5.77 -1.67
N MET A 570 -18.56 -4.88 -2.24
CA MET A 570 -19.80 -5.24 -2.96
C MET A 570 -19.59 -5.47 -4.46
N GLY A 571 -18.37 -5.26 -4.98
CA GLY A 571 -18.04 -5.57 -6.38
C GLY A 571 -18.33 -4.47 -7.41
N TYR A 572 -18.73 -3.26 -6.99
CA TYR A 572 -18.96 -2.14 -7.92
C TYR A 572 -17.73 -1.77 -8.76
N GLY A 573 -16.52 -1.85 -8.19
CA GLY A 573 -15.29 -1.60 -8.94
C GLY A 573 -15.08 -2.62 -10.07
N SER A 574 -15.39 -3.90 -9.83
CA SER A 574 -15.29 -4.95 -10.86
C SER A 574 -16.32 -4.73 -11.97
N ARG A 575 -17.54 -4.33 -11.63
CA ARG A 575 -18.59 -3.97 -12.60
C ARG A 575 -18.17 -2.79 -13.48
N ALA A 576 -17.60 -1.75 -12.87
CA ALA A 576 -17.13 -0.57 -13.60
C ALA A 576 -16.03 -0.94 -14.61
N LEU A 577 -15.06 -1.77 -14.22
CA LEU A 577 -14.02 -2.27 -15.13
C LEU A 577 -14.58 -3.14 -16.26
N GLN A 578 -15.55 -3.99 -15.96
CA GLN A 578 -16.22 -4.81 -16.99
C GLN A 578 -16.94 -3.91 -18.01
N ALA A 579 -17.69 -2.91 -17.54
CA ALA A 579 -18.36 -1.95 -18.42
C ALA A 579 -17.38 -1.16 -19.29
N LEU A 580 -16.27 -0.71 -18.70
CA LEU A 580 -15.21 0.00 -19.42
C LEU A 580 -14.54 -0.88 -20.48
N ASN A 581 -14.28 -2.15 -20.15
CA ASN A 581 -13.70 -3.10 -21.08
C ASN A 581 -14.65 -3.38 -22.26
N SER A 582 -15.95 -3.59 -21.99
CA SER A 582 -16.96 -3.77 -23.04
C SER A 582 -17.17 -2.52 -23.91
N PHE A 583 -16.99 -1.32 -23.34
CA PHE A 583 -17.02 -0.07 -24.11
C PHE A 583 -15.86 0.00 -25.10
N TYR A 584 -14.61 -0.19 -24.63
CA TYR A 584 -13.44 -0.10 -25.52
C TYR A 584 -13.30 -1.28 -26.48
N SER A 585 -13.85 -2.47 -26.13
CA SER A 585 -13.96 -3.58 -27.09
C SER A 585 -15.01 -3.36 -28.16
N GLY A 586 -15.90 -2.36 -28.00
CA GLY A 586 -16.95 -2.01 -28.96
C GLY A 586 -18.22 -2.85 -28.83
N GLU A 587 -18.37 -3.64 -27.76
CA GLU A 587 -19.54 -4.50 -27.52
C GLU A 587 -20.82 -3.70 -27.19
N LEU A 588 -20.67 -2.45 -26.71
CA LEU A 588 -21.79 -1.61 -26.26
C LEU A 588 -22.30 -0.62 -27.32
N LEU A 589 -21.74 -0.64 -28.53
CA LEU A 589 -22.13 0.28 -29.60
C LEU A 589 -23.42 -0.18 -30.28
N ASN A 590 -24.48 0.60 -30.15
CA ASN A 590 -25.68 0.45 -30.98
C ASN A 590 -25.48 1.22 -32.29
N LEU A 591 -25.18 0.52 -33.39
CA LEU A 591 -24.99 1.12 -34.72
C LEU A 591 -26.18 1.97 -35.20
N ASP A 592 -27.40 1.67 -34.72
CA ASP A 592 -28.63 2.38 -35.11
C ASP A 592 -28.78 3.77 -34.44
N GLU A 593 -28.15 4.01 -33.29
CA GLU A 593 -28.24 5.29 -32.54
C GLU A 593 -27.14 6.28 -32.96
N VAL A 594 -25.98 5.77 -33.41
CA VAL A 594 -24.81 6.57 -33.82
C VAL A 594 -25.10 7.46 -35.05
N VAL A 595 -26.05 7.07 -35.91
CA VAL A 595 -26.41 7.81 -37.14
C VAL A 595 -27.00 9.21 -36.83
N LYS A 596 -27.41 9.49 -35.59
CA LYS A 596 -27.89 10.82 -35.18
C LYS A 596 -26.78 11.81 -34.76
N GLU A 597 -25.55 11.36 -34.55
CA GLU A 597 -24.42 12.25 -34.23
C GLU A 597 -23.49 12.40 -35.44
N MET A 598 -23.88 13.27 -36.38
CA MET A 598 -22.93 13.84 -37.34
C MET A 598 -23.01 15.36 -37.49
N ASP A 599 -23.69 16.04 -36.56
CA ASP A 599 -23.62 17.49 -36.38
C ASP A 599 -23.30 17.79 -34.91
N LEU A 600 -22.18 17.28 -34.41
CA LEU A 600 -21.53 17.95 -33.28
C LEU A 600 -20.96 19.24 -33.85
N GLU A 601 -21.76 20.30 -33.86
CA GLU A 601 -21.28 21.66 -34.05
C GLU A 601 -20.06 21.82 -33.12
N THR A 602 -18.86 21.84 -33.71
CA THR A 602 -17.65 22.31 -33.05
C THR A 602 -18.00 23.68 -32.49
N PHE A 603 -18.22 23.73 -31.18
CA PHE A 603 -18.52 24.97 -30.48
C PHE A 603 -17.49 26.02 -30.86
N GLU A 604 -17.96 27.24 -31.10
CA GLU A 604 -17.08 28.39 -31.25
C GLU A 604 -16.13 28.43 -30.05
N ASP A 605 -14.83 28.39 -30.33
CA ASP A 605 -13.80 28.57 -29.31
C ASP A 605 -14.15 29.81 -28.49
N VAL A 606 -14.41 29.62 -27.19
CA VAL A 606 -14.64 30.71 -26.20
C VAL A 606 -13.44 31.69 -26.16
N ALA A 607 -12.31 31.28 -26.73
CA ALA A 607 -11.12 32.08 -26.98
C ALA A 607 -11.27 33.12 -28.11
N LYS A 608 -12.34 33.09 -28.92
CA LYS A 608 -12.67 34.16 -29.86
C LYS A 608 -13.16 35.36 -29.05
N VAL A 609 -12.20 36.21 -28.70
CA VAL A 609 -12.46 37.53 -28.13
C VAL A 609 -13.02 38.41 -29.25
N ASP A 610 -14.19 39.01 -29.04
CA ASP A 610 -14.68 40.07 -29.94
C ASP A 610 -13.65 41.21 -29.96
N GLU A 611 -13.25 41.67 -31.16
CA GLU A 611 -12.20 42.70 -31.30
C GLU A 611 -12.54 44.03 -30.60
N ASP A 612 -13.83 44.26 -30.30
CA ASP A 612 -14.37 45.46 -29.63
C ASP A 612 -14.53 45.31 -28.09
N ALA A 613 -14.19 44.16 -27.50
CA ALA A 613 -14.34 43.94 -26.06
C ALA A 613 -13.30 44.71 -25.22
N THR A 614 -13.74 45.39 -24.16
CA THR A 614 -12.88 46.11 -23.20
C THR A 614 -13.13 45.62 -21.78
N LEU A 615 -12.14 45.78 -20.88
CA LEU A 615 -12.21 45.33 -19.47
C LEU A 615 -13.45 45.83 -18.71
N GLN A 616 -14.05 46.96 -19.10
CA GLN A 616 -15.23 47.54 -18.46
C GLN A 616 -16.57 47.00 -19.04
N THR A 617 -16.56 46.51 -20.29
CA THR A 617 -17.76 46.00 -20.98
C THR A 617 -17.88 44.48 -20.94
N ASP A 618 -16.81 43.79 -20.54
CA ASP A 618 -16.78 42.33 -20.41
C ASP A 618 -17.71 41.83 -19.30
N GLN A 619 -18.74 41.06 -19.67
CA GLN A 619 -19.54 40.27 -18.74
C GLN A 619 -19.06 38.82 -18.74
N ILE A 620 -18.48 38.41 -17.62
CA ILE A 620 -18.12 37.02 -17.34
C ILE A 620 -19.34 36.35 -16.71
N ALA A 621 -20.09 35.59 -17.51
CA ALA A 621 -21.27 34.86 -17.06
C ALA A 621 -21.10 33.35 -17.24
N ILE A 622 -21.79 32.58 -16.40
CA ILE A 622 -21.93 31.13 -16.56
C ILE A 622 -22.57 30.87 -17.92
N ARG A 623 -22.06 29.87 -18.65
CA ARG A 623 -22.60 29.48 -19.97
C ARG A 623 -24.08 29.10 -19.86
N ASP A 624 -24.87 29.43 -20.88
CA ASP A 624 -26.29 29.05 -20.96
C ASP A 624 -26.45 27.52 -20.92
N ALA A 625 -27.19 27.01 -19.93
CA ALA A 625 -27.38 25.57 -19.73
C ALA A 625 -28.06 24.85 -20.91
N SER A 626 -28.83 25.57 -21.73
CA SER A 626 -29.51 25.02 -22.91
C SER A 626 -28.60 24.84 -24.12
N LYS A 627 -27.48 25.55 -24.17
CA LYS A 627 -26.46 25.45 -25.23
C LYS A 627 -25.35 24.48 -24.85
N MET A 628 -25.24 24.08 -23.59
CA MET A 628 -24.20 23.17 -23.13
C MET A 628 -24.57 21.71 -23.44
N PRO A 629 -23.59 20.86 -23.78
CA PRO A 629 -23.84 19.42 -23.87
C PRO A 629 -24.29 18.84 -22.51
N PRO A 630 -24.91 17.67 -22.48
CA PRO A 630 -25.27 17.04 -21.22
C PRO A 630 -24.01 16.68 -20.41
N LEU A 631 -24.07 16.88 -19.09
CA LEU A 631 -23.00 16.53 -18.16
C LEU A 631 -22.65 15.03 -18.21
N LEU A 632 -23.68 14.19 -18.36
CA LEU A 632 -23.59 12.73 -18.39
C LEU A 632 -24.04 12.24 -19.77
N GLN A 633 -23.18 11.49 -20.44
CA GLN A 633 -23.47 10.83 -21.71
C GLN A 633 -23.51 9.31 -21.49
N ARG A 634 -24.44 8.62 -22.15
CA ARG A 634 -24.48 7.16 -22.08
C ARG A 634 -23.35 6.57 -22.92
N LEU A 635 -22.79 5.45 -22.47
CA LEU A 635 -21.71 4.76 -23.20
C LEU A 635 -22.17 4.17 -24.54
N SER A 636 -23.46 3.90 -24.71
CA SER A 636 -24.04 3.38 -25.95
C SER A 636 -24.07 4.43 -27.07
N GLU A 637 -24.14 5.71 -26.71
CA GLU A 637 -24.26 6.84 -27.63
C GLU A 637 -22.90 7.28 -28.18
N ARG A 638 -21.81 7.01 -27.46
CA ARG A 638 -20.47 7.48 -27.81
C ARG A 638 -19.65 6.42 -28.55
N GLN A 639 -19.01 6.81 -29.65
CA GLN A 639 -18.00 5.99 -30.31
C GLN A 639 -16.69 5.91 -29.47
N PRO A 640 -16.20 4.69 -29.11
CA PRO A 640 -14.92 4.50 -28.45
C PRO A 640 -13.74 4.68 -29.43
N GLU A 641 -12.65 5.21 -28.91
CA GLU A 641 -11.35 5.25 -29.59
C GLU A 641 -10.83 3.85 -29.90
N ASN A 642 -10.01 3.72 -30.95
CA ASN A 642 -9.36 2.44 -31.25
C ASN A 642 -8.15 2.22 -30.35
N LEU A 643 -8.23 1.22 -29.47
CA LEU A 643 -7.22 0.92 -28.45
C LEU A 643 -6.85 -0.57 -28.51
N ASP A 644 -5.57 -0.85 -28.27
CA ASP A 644 -4.98 -2.19 -28.29
C ASP A 644 -4.93 -2.81 -26.89
N TYR A 645 -4.68 -1.99 -25.86
CA TYR A 645 -4.54 -2.46 -24.48
C TYR A 645 -5.15 -1.50 -23.44
N LEU A 646 -5.49 -2.07 -22.29
CA LEU A 646 -5.79 -1.34 -21.05
C LEU A 646 -4.67 -1.58 -20.04
N GLY A 647 -4.12 -0.52 -19.47
CA GLY A 647 -3.02 -0.59 -18.52
C GLY A 647 -3.34 0.07 -17.18
N VAL A 648 -2.69 -0.38 -16.12
CA VAL A 648 -2.77 0.21 -14.78
C VAL A 648 -1.37 0.40 -14.21
N SER A 649 -1.17 1.47 -13.44
CA SER A 649 0.05 1.72 -12.68
C SER A 649 -0.31 2.11 -11.26
N TYR A 650 0.10 1.32 -10.27
CA TYR A 650 -0.27 1.53 -8.87
C TYR A 650 0.78 0.99 -7.89
N GLY A 651 0.71 1.40 -6.61
CA GLY A 651 1.53 0.84 -5.53
C GLY A 651 1.09 -0.57 -5.15
N LEU A 652 2.01 -1.53 -5.19
CA LEU A 652 1.71 -2.95 -5.01
C LEU A 652 1.27 -3.24 -3.56
N THR A 653 -0.03 -3.47 -3.39
CA THR A 653 -0.61 -4.03 -2.16
C THR A 653 -1.33 -5.36 -2.45
N PRO A 654 -1.38 -6.31 -1.50
CA PRO A 654 -2.03 -7.60 -1.72
C PRO A 654 -3.52 -7.49 -2.09
N LEU A 655 -4.22 -6.49 -1.55
CA LEU A 655 -5.64 -6.25 -1.82
C LEU A 655 -5.88 -5.74 -3.24
N LEU A 656 -5.13 -4.71 -3.67
CA LEU A 656 -5.24 -4.17 -5.02
C LEU A 656 -4.75 -5.18 -6.06
N PHE A 657 -3.69 -5.92 -5.77
CA PHE A 657 -3.19 -6.95 -6.67
C PHE A 657 -4.23 -8.07 -6.91
N LYS A 658 -4.90 -8.55 -5.85
CA LYS A 658 -6.01 -9.51 -5.99
C LYS A 658 -7.18 -8.94 -6.82
N PHE A 659 -7.49 -7.65 -6.67
CA PHE A 659 -8.51 -6.98 -7.46
C PHE A 659 -8.17 -7.00 -8.97
N TRP A 660 -6.96 -6.57 -9.33
CA TRP A 660 -6.52 -6.53 -10.73
C TRP A 660 -6.33 -7.92 -11.35
N LYS A 661 -5.83 -8.89 -10.57
CA LYS A 661 -5.74 -10.29 -10.99
C LYS A 661 -7.13 -10.87 -11.32
N ARG A 662 -8.14 -10.62 -10.49
CA ARG A 662 -9.53 -11.03 -10.77
C ARG A 662 -10.13 -10.33 -11.99
N ALA A 663 -9.69 -9.10 -12.25
CA ALA A 663 -10.06 -8.35 -13.45
C ALA A 663 -9.28 -8.79 -14.70
N GLY A 664 -8.42 -9.81 -14.64
CA GLY A 664 -7.72 -10.36 -15.81
C GLY A 664 -6.55 -9.51 -16.30
N PHE A 665 -5.96 -8.68 -15.45
CA PHE A 665 -4.73 -7.94 -15.76
C PHE A 665 -3.50 -8.81 -15.46
N SER A 666 -2.50 -8.72 -16.33
CA SER A 666 -1.23 -9.45 -16.25
C SER A 666 -0.09 -8.49 -15.86
N PRO A 667 0.73 -8.82 -14.85
CA PRO A 667 1.84 -7.96 -14.43
C PRO A 667 2.99 -8.06 -15.44
N LEU A 668 3.51 -6.90 -15.88
CA LEU A 668 4.64 -6.83 -16.81
C LEU A 668 5.87 -6.15 -16.22
N TYR A 669 5.71 -5.33 -15.19
CA TYR A 669 6.83 -4.64 -14.56
C TYR A 669 6.54 -4.31 -13.10
N ILE A 670 7.52 -4.54 -12.22
CA ILE A 670 7.51 -4.10 -10.82
C ILE A 670 8.83 -3.38 -10.55
N ARG A 671 8.74 -2.15 -10.06
CA ARG A 671 9.91 -1.34 -9.72
C ARG A 671 10.60 -1.88 -8.47
N GLN A 672 11.93 -2.02 -8.49
CA GLN A 672 12.71 -2.54 -7.35
C GLN A 672 12.84 -1.54 -6.20
N THR A 673 12.90 -0.24 -6.50
CA THR A 673 12.93 0.81 -5.48
C THR A 673 11.51 1.11 -5.00
N GLN A 674 11.30 1.09 -3.70
CA GLN A 674 10.06 1.56 -3.08
C GLN A 674 9.92 3.06 -3.30
N ASN A 675 8.67 3.53 -3.35
CA ASN A 675 8.39 4.95 -3.31
C ASN A 675 8.53 5.44 -1.86
N ASP A 676 9.37 6.45 -1.61
CA ASP A 676 9.63 6.98 -0.27
C ASP A 676 8.34 7.45 0.44
N LEU A 677 7.35 7.90 -0.33
CA LEU A 677 6.08 8.39 0.20
C LEU A 677 5.12 7.29 0.67
N THR A 678 5.07 6.15 -0.02
CA THR A 678 4.11 5.08 0.30
C THR A 678 4.76 3.84 0.89
N GLY A 679 6.08 3.69 0.75
CA GLY A 679 6.81 2.46 1.08
C GLY A 679 6.46 1.28 0.17
N GLU A 680 5.75 1.54 -0.94
CA GLU A 680 5.25 0.49 -1.84
C GLU A 680 6.03 0.49 -3.16
N HIS A 681 6.12 -0.68 -3.78
CA HIS A 681 6.71 -0.84 -5.11
C HIS A 681 5.68 -0.54 -6.19
N SER A 682 6.01 0.31 -7.17
CA SER A 682 5.11 0.55 -8.31
C SER A 682 5.04 -0.67 -9.22
N CYS A 683 3.82 -1.10 -9.54
CA CYS A 683 3.51 -2.22 -10.43
C CYS A 683 2.74 -1.71 -11.66
N VAL A 684 3.16 -2.15 -12.84
CA VAL A 684 2.45 -1.94 -14.12
C VAL A 684 1.85 -3.28 -14.55
N MET A 685 0.54 -3.30 -14.74
CA MET A 685 -0.19 -4.46 -15.26
C MET A 685 -0.96 -4.06 -16.51
N LEU A 686 -0.99 -4.95 -17.50
CA LEU A 686 -1.71 -4.75 -18.76
C LEU A 686 -2.77 -5.83 -18.96
N ARG A 687 -3.81 -5.46 -19.70
CA ARG A 687 -4.82 -6.36 -20.21
C ARG A 687 -5.02 -6.06 -21.70
N GLY A 688 -5.03 -7.11 -22.50
CA GLY A 688 -5.35 -7.03 -23.91
C GLY A 688 -6.83 -6.75 -24.18
N LEU A 689 -7.14 -5.95 -25.21
CA LEU A 689 -8.50 -5.73 -25.68
C LEU A 689 -8.95 -6.78 -26.71
N ASN A 690 -10.26 -7.08 -26.73
CA ASN A 690 -10.82 -8.23 -27.46
C ASN A 690 -10.83 -8.10 -29.00
N LYS A 691 -10.57 -6.91 -29.57
CA LYS A 691 -10.70 -6.66 -31.02
C LYS A 691 -9.70 -7.48 -31.85
N ASN A 692 -8.45 -7.62 -31.39
CA ASN A 692 -7.39 -8.43 -32.03
C ASN A 692 -6.80 -9.47 -31.05
N ARG A 693 -7.64 -10.38 -30.53
CA ARG A 693 -7.24 -11.36 -29.49
C ARG A 693 -5.97 -12.16 -29.83
N GLN A 694 -5.73 -12.46 -31.12
CA GLN A 694 -4.57 -13.23 -31.58
C GLN A 694 -3.25 -12.45 -31.48
N GLU A 695 -3.19 -11.23 -32.02
CA GLU A 695 -1.98 -10.39 -31.95
C GLU A 695 -1.68 -9.95 -30.52
N VAL A 696 -2.75 -9.61 -29.79
CA VAL A 696 -2.67 -9.15 -28.41
C VAL A 696 -2.20 -10.27 -27.46
N GLY A 697 -2.66 -11.50 -27.68
CA GLY A 697 -2.17 -12.66 -26.95
C GLY A 697 -0.67 -12.88 -27.16
N ARG A 698 -0.17 -12.71 -28.39
CA ARG A 698 1.22 -12.99 -28.76
C ARG A 698 2.23 -12.09 -28.04
N TRP A 699 2.07 -10.78 -28.07
CA TRP A 699 3.02 -9.87 -27.41
C TRP A 699 2.86 -9.89 -25.88
N LEU A 700 1.63 -9.97 -25.37
CA LEU A 700 1.38 -10.00 -23.93
C LEU A 700 1.93 -11.29 -23.30
N GLY A 701 1.81 -12.43 -23.98
CA GLY A 701 2.40 -13.69 -23.57
C GLY A 701 3.93 -13.65 -23.56
N ALA A 702 4.55 -13.06 -24.60
CA ALA A 702 6.00 -12.89 -24.69
C ALA A 702 6.56 -12.02 -23.54
N PHE A 703 5.93 -10.87 -23.26
CA PHE A 703 6.34 -10.03 -22.13
C PHE A 703 6.06 -10.69 -20.77
N SER A 704 4.96 -11.43 -20.63
CA SER A 704 4.65 -12.14 -19.38
C SER A 704 5.66 -13.27 -19.08
N LEU A 705 6.13 -13.97 -20.12
CA LEU A 705 7.19 -14.98 -20.02
C LEU A 705 8.51 -14.38 -19.55
N ASP A 706 8.92 -13.26 -20.16
CA ASP A 706 10.16 -12.59 -19.81
C ASP A 706 10.06 -11.94 -18.42
N PHE A 707 8.93 -11.31 -18.08
CA PHE A 707 8.65 -10.81 -16.74
C PHE A 707 8.77 -11.92 -15.69
N ARG A 708 8.19 -13.11 -15.92
CA ARG A 708 8.29 -14.26 -15.00
C ARG A 708 9.75 -14.64 -14.76
N LYS A 709 10.54 -14.75 -15.84
CA LYS A 709 11.98 -15.09 -15.75
C LYS A 709 12.75 -14.04 -14.94
N ARG A 710 12.54 -12.75 -15.24
CA ARG A 710 13.16 -11.63 -14.50
C ARG A 710 12.72 -11.62 -13.04
N PHE A 711 11.43 -11.82 -12.76
CA PHE A 711 10.88 -11.78 -11.42
C PHE A 711 11.46 -12.90 -10.55
N ILE A 712 11.56 -14.14 -11.07
CA ILE A 712 12.20 -15.26 -10.37
C ILE A 712 13.65 -14.92 -9.97
N ALA A 713 14.41 -14.30 -10.87
CA ALA A 713 15.79 -13.88 -10.59
C ALA A 713 15.86 -12.73 -9.56
N LEU A 714 14.88 -11.81 -9.59
CA LEU A 714 14.84 -10.63 -8.73
C LEU A 714 14.30 -10.91 -7.31
N LEU A 715 13.63 -12.03 -7.07
CA LEU A 715 13.02 -12.39 -5.78
C LEU A 715 14.00 -12.39 -4.60
N SER A 716 15.27 -12.72 -4.83
CA SER A 716 16.30 -12.78 -3.78
C SER A 716 16.92 -11.42 -3.41
N TYR A 717 16.71 -10.38 -4.23
CA TYR A 717 17.25 -9.04 -4.02
C TYR A 717 16.29 -8.21 -3.14
N LYS A 718 15.82 -7.06 -3.64
CA LYS A 718 14.90 -6.17 -2.91
C LYS A 718 13.53 -6.81 -2.65
N PHE A 719 13.12 -7.78 -3.45
CA PHE A 719 11.86 -8.51 -3.27
C PHE A 719 11.92 -9.61 -2.22
N ARG A 720 13.05 -9.76 -1.50
CA ARG A 720 13.14 -10.62 -0.32
C ARG A 720 12.21 -10.15 0.80
N GLU A 721 11.96 -8.84 0.90
CA GLU A 721 11.06 -8.26 1.91
C GLU A 721 9.57 -8.51 1.62
N PHE A 722 9.20 -8.91 0.40
CA PHE A 722 7.81 -9.21 0.08
C PHE A 722 7.28 -10.42 0.82
N SER A 723 6.01 -10.38 1.21
CA SER A 723 5.34 -11.56 1.74
C SER A 723 5.31 -12.68 0.69
N THR A 724 5.53 -13.90 1.17
CA THR A 724 5.60 -15.11 0.33
C THR A 724 4.32 -15.32 -0.49
N VAL A 725 3.15 -15.04 0.09
CA VAL A 725 1.83 -15.15 -0.58
C VAL A 725 1.67 -14.11 -1.69
N SER A 726 2.18 -12.90 -1.49
CA SER A 726 2.12 -11.85 -2.53
C SER A 726 3.01 -12.22 -3.72
N ALA A 727 4.23 -12.68 -3.46
CA ALA A 727 5.14 -13.14 -4.51
C ALA A 727 4.55 -14.31 -5.32
N LEU A 728 3.92 -15.27 -4.64
CA LEU A 728 3.23 -16.39 -5.30
C LEU A 728 2.03 -15.91 -6.14
N SER A 729 1.24 -14.97 -5.62
CA SER A 729 0.12 -14.37 -6.36
C SER A 729 0.59 -13.68 -7.64
N VAL A 730 1.73 -12.99 -7.59
CA VAL A 730 2.36 -12.33 -8.76
C VAL A 730 2.77 -13.35 -9.82
N LEU A 731 3.43 -14.44 -9.42
CA LEU A 731 3.80 -15.52 -10.34
C LEU A 731 2.58 -16.19 -10.97
N GLU A 732 1.52 -16.43 -10.20
CA GLU A 732 0.27 -16.98 -10.74
C GLU A 732 -0.39 -16.05 -11.77
N ALA A 733 -0.40 -14.73 -11.53
CA ALA A 733 -0.94 -13.78 -12.49
C ALA A 733 -0.08 -13.66 -13.76
N ALA A 734 1.26 -13.70 -13.62
CA ALA A 734 2.17 -13.76 -14.77
C ALA A 734 1.89 -15.02 -15.61
N ASN A 735 1.62 -16.15 -14.97
CA ASN A 735 1.24 -17.37 -15.67
C ASN A 735 -0.10 -17.23 -16.42
N GLN A 736 -1.11 -16.59 -15.82
CA GLN A 736 -2.39 -16.32 -16.51
C GLN A 736 -2.23 -15.51 -17.80
N GLY A 737 -1.31 -14.53 -17.81
CA GLY A 737 -0.96 -13.75 -19.00
C GLY A 737 -0.32 -14.58 -20.12
N ILE A 738 0.33 -15.69 -19.78
CA ILE A 738 0.91 -16.63 -20.76
C ILE A 738 -0.21 -17.48 -21.38
N TYR A 739 -1.14 -18.02 -20.58
CA TYR A 739 -2.25 -18.84 -21.07
C TYR A 739 -3.30 -18.07 -21.88
N THR A 740 -3.27 -16.73 -21.89
CA THR A 740 -4.14 -15.93 -22.75
C THR A 740 -3.65 -15.87 -24.21
N SER A 741 -2.43 -16.35 -24.47
CA SER A 741 -1.77 -16.34 -25.79
C SER A 741 -1.98 -17.62 -26.63
N THR A 742 -2.51 -18.69 -26.04
CA THR A 742 -2.57 -20.01 -26.67
C THR A 742 -3.90 -20.22 -27.42
N THR A 743 -3.82 -20.27 -28.74
CA THR A 743 -4.80 -20.96 -29.59
C THR A 743 -4.61 -22.49 -29.49
N GLU A 744 -5.66 -23.25 -29.77
CA GLU A 744 -5.69 -24.74 -29.73
C GLU A 744 -4.55 -25.39 -30.56
N GLU A 745 -4.02 -24.70 -31.58
CA GLU A 745 -2.91 -25.18 -32.42
C GLU A 745 -1.49 -24.92 -31.84
N ASP A 746 -1.35 -24.00 -30.88
CA ASP A 746 -0.08 -23.68 -30.20
C ASP A 746 0.09 -24.43 -28.86
N GLU A 747 -0.93 -25.18 -28.44
CA GLU A 747 -0.89 -26.01 -27.22
C GLU A 747 0.26 -27.02 -27.24
N GLU A 748 0.66 -27.49 -28.43
CA GLU A 748 1.73 -28.48 -28.57
C GLU A 748 3.15 -27.88 -28.54
N ARG A 749 3.33 -26.56 -28.76
CA ARG A 749 4.67 -26.01 -29.03
C ARG A 749 5.27 -25.11 -27.96
N ARG A 750 4.54 -24.33 -27.15
CA ARG A 750 5.18 -23.34 -26.24
C ARG A 750 4.42 -22.98 -24.94
N VAL A 751 3.60 -23.87 -24.38
CA VAL A 751 2.74 -23.54 -23.21
C VAL A 751 3.44 -23.53 -21.84
N GLY A 752 4.63 -24.10 -21.74
CA GLY A 752 5.53 -23.96 -20.61
C GLY A 752 6.94 -23.93 -21.17
N GLY A 753 7.95 -23.45 -20.44
CA GLY A 753 9.31 -23.72 -20.91
C GLY A 753 9.46 -25.22 -21.17
N ASP A 754 10.15 -25.61 -22.24
CA ASP A 754 10.29 -27.01 -22.66
C ASP A 754 10.33 -27.95 -21.45
N VAL A 755 9.41 -28.93 -21.44
CA VAL A 755 9.32 -29.94 -20.38
C VAL A 755 10.71 -30.51 -20.19
N LEU A 756 11.15 -30.57 -18.93
CA LEU A 756 12.49 -30.95 -18.57
C LEU A 756 12.85 -32.30 -19.19
N VAL A 757 13.85 -32.32 -20.07
CA VAL A 757 14.33 -33.56 -20.69
C VAL A 757 15.43 -34.16 -19.82
N GLY A 758 15.56 -35.48 -19.77
CA GLY A 758 16.60 -36.16 -18.97
C GLY A 758 18.04 -35.74 -19.29
N SER A 759 18.31 -35.30 -20.53
CA SER A 759 19.58 -34.70 -20.93
C SER A 759 19.85 -33.35 -20.23
N GLU A 760 18.82 -32.52 -20.04
CA GLU A 760 18.93 -31.25 -19.34
C GLU A 760 19.07 -31.42 -17.83
N VAL A 761 18.46 -32.47 -17.25
CA VAL A 761 18.64 -32.82 -15.83
C VAL A 761 20.13 -33.01 -15.51
N LYS A 762 20.88 -33.67 -16.40
CA LYS A 762 22.34 -33.87 -16.28
C LYS A 762 23.13 -32.56 -16.39
N SER A 763 22.59 -31.55 -17.06
CA SER A 763 23.20 -30.22 -17.17
C SER A 763 22.98 -29.38 -15.90
N PHE A 764 21.83 -29.53 -15.24
CA PHE A 764 21.49 -28.78 -14.03
C PHE A 764 21.97 -29.45 -12.73
N PHE A 765 22.03 -30.77 -12.68
CA PHE A 765 22.34 -31.54 -11.47
C PHE A 765 23.42 -32.59 -11.73
N SER A 766 24.43 -32.63 -10.86
CA SER A 766 25.41 -33.71 -10.84
C SER A 766 24.76 -35.01 -10.33
N PRO A 767 25.25 -36.20 -10.71
CA PRO A 767 24.83 -37.47 -10.10
C PRO A 767 24.96 -37.46 -8.56
N PHE A 768 25.93 -36.71 -8.01
CA PHE A 768 26.08 -36.55 -6.57
C PHE A 768 24.97 -35.70 -5.95
N ASP A 769 24.48 -34.69 -6.67
CA ASP A 769 23.38 -33.83 -6.21
C ASP A 769 22.06 -34.59 -6.17
N LEU A 770 21.80 -35.43 -7.18
CA LEU A 770 20.63 -36.32 -7.18
C LEU A 770 20.66 -37.30 -6.00
N LYS A 771 21.83 -37.84 -5.66
CA LYS A 771 22.00 -38.70 -4.47
C LYS A 771 21.77 -37.94 -3.15
N ARG A 772 22.22 -36.68 -3.06
CA ARG A 772 21.97 -35.81 -1.89
C ARG A 772 20.47 -35.52 -1.73
N LEU A 773 19.78 -35.22 -2.82
CA LEU A 773 18.33 -35.00 -2.83
C LEU A 773 17.56 -36.26 -2.42
N ASP A 774 17.96 -37.43 -2.91
CA ASP A 774 17.35 -38.71 -2.52
C ASP A 774 17.60 -39.04 -1.04
N SER A 775 18.82 -38.83 -0.55
CA SER A 775 19.18 -39.03 0.86
C SER A 775 18.40 -38.09 1.79
N TYR A 776 18.18 -36.83 1.38
CA TYR A 776 17.31 -35.91 2.10
C TYR A 776 15.83 -36.31 2.01
N ALA A 777 15.35 -36.77 0.85
CA ALA A 777 13.98 -37.26 0.67
C ALA A 777 13.68 -38.46 1.57
N GLN A 778 14.70 -39.27 1.89
CA GLN A 778 14.66 -40.39 2.84
C GLN A 778 14.86 -39.96 4.32
N ASN A 779 14.98 -38.65 4.59
CA ASN A 779 15.25 -38.04 5.91
C ASN A 779 16.58 -38.48 6.56
N MET A 780 17.59 -38.85 5.77
CA MET A 780 18.92 -39.24 6.25
C MET A 780 19.87 -38.05 6.46
N LEU A 781 19.58 -36.92 5.82
CA LEU A 781 20.39 -35.70 5.86
C LEU A 781 19.57 -34.51 6.37
N ASP A 782 20.27 -33.51 6.88
CA ASP A 782 19.67 -32.23 7.26
C ASP A 782 19.52 -31.28 6.05
N TYR A 783 18.58 -30.34 6.13
CA TYR A 783 18.21 -29.47 5.01
C TYR A 783 19.33 -28.52 4.57
N HIS A 784 20.27 -28.19 5.46
CA HIS A 784 21.45 -27.39 5.13
C HIS A 784 22.28 -28.01 4.00
N VAL A 785 22.26 -29.35 3.87
CA VAL A 785 23.01 -30.10 2.85
C VAL A 785 22.34 -30.04 1.47
N ILE A 786 21.13 -29.49 1.34
CA ILE A 786 20.47 -29.34 0.03
C ILE A 786 20.19 -27.88 -0.33
N LEU A 787 20.58 -26.92 0.52
CA LEU A 787 20.25 -25.50 0.39
C LEU A 787 20.81 -24.90 -0.92
N ASP A 788 22.00 -25.33 -1.33
CA ASP A 788 22.64 -24.99 -2.61
C ASP A 788 21.83 -25.42 -3.84
N LEU A 789 21.06 -26.50 -3.74
CA LEU A 789 20.26 -27.06 -4.84
C LEU A 789 18.85 -26.44 -4.93
N LEU A 790 18.38 -25.76 -3.87
CA LEU A 790 17.03 -25.19 -3.80
C LEU A 790 16.75 -24.09 -4.82
N PRO A 791 17.66 -23.13 -5.10
CA PRO A 791 17.39 -22.11 -6.10
C PRO A 791 17.14 -22.71 -7.49
N THR A 792 17.89 -23.74 -7.86
CA THR A 792 17.73 -24.45 -9.15
C THR A 792 16.41 -25.22 -9.19
N LEU A 793 16.11 -26.00 -8.16
CA LEU A 793 14.84 -26.75 -8.08
C LEU A 793 13.62 -25.84 -8.10
N ALA A 794 13.64 -24.77 -7.29
CA ALA A 794 12.55 -23.81 -7.24
C ALA A 794 12.43 -23.05 -8.58
N GLY A 795 13.55 -22.64 -9.17
CA GLY A 795 13.57 -21.97 -10.48
C GLY A 795 12.94 -22.82 -11.58
N LEU A 796 13.27 -24.12 -11.65
CA LEU A 796 12.68 -25.06 -12.62
C LEU A 796 11.18 -25.28 -12.37
N TYR A 797 10.76 -25.38 -11.11
CA TYR A 797 9.34 -25.51 -10.74
C TYR A 797 8.52 -24.28 -11.13
N PHE A 798 8.95 -23.08 -10.73
CA PHE A 798 8.22 -21.85 -11.02
C PHE A 798 8.33 -21.40 -12.49
N SER A 799 9.31 -21.91 -13.24
CA SER A 799 9.37 -21.77 -14.70
C SER A 799 8.45 -22.75 -15.44
N LYS A 800 7.71 -23.61 -14.72
CA LYS A 800 6.79 -24.62 -15.27
C LYS A 800 7.48 -25.64 -16.19
N ARG A 801 8.71 -26.03 -15.87
CA ARG A 801 9.45 -27.06 -16.63
C ARG A 801 9.22 -28.48 -16.13
N PHE A 802 8.70 -28.64 -14.92
CA PHE A 802 8.30 -29.96 -14.42
C PHE A 802 6.99 -30.41 -15.08
N PRO A 803 6.77 -31.74 -15.25
CA PRO A 803 5.51 -32.28 -15.75
C PRO A 803 4.31 -31.81 -14.92
N GLU A 804 3.15 -31.62 -15.57
CA GLU A 804 1.93 -31.09 -14.94
C GLU A 804 1.43 -31.96 -13.77
N ASP A 805 1.80 -33.24 -13.74
CA ASP A 805 1.49 -34.19 -12.67
C ASP A 805 2.08 -33.78 -11.31
N VAL A 806 3.13 -32.94 -11.30
CA VAL A 806 3.82 -32.51 -10.08
C VAL A 806 3.21 -31.19 -9.59
N GLN A 807 2.01 -31.25 -9.03
CA GLN A 807 1.39 -30.09 -8.39
C GLN A 807 1.71 -30.05 -6.89
N LEU A 808 2.24 -28.90 -6.46
CA LEU A 808 2.43 -28.58 -5.04
C LEU A 808 1.17 -27.90 -4.49
N SER A 809 0.83 -28.19 -3.23
CA SER A 809 -0.15 -27.40 -2.49
C SER A 809 0.31 -25.95 -2.39
N GLY A 810 -0.62 -24.98 -2.31
CA GLY A 810 -0.27 -23.56 -2.20
C GLY A 810 0.72 -23.25 -1.06
N LEU A 811 0.58 -23.95 0.07
CA LEU A 811 1.49 -23.80 1.21
C LEU A 811 2.84 -24.51 1.00
N GLN A 812 2.88 -25.61 0.24
CA GLN A 812 4.13 -26.25 -0.18
C GLN A 812 4.91 -25.36 -1.17
N ALA A 813 4.19 -24.73 -2.10
CA ALA A 813 4.76 -23.78 -3.06
C ALA A 813 5.25 -22.50 -2.38
N SER A 814 4.52 -21.95 -1.40
CA SER A 814 4.98 -20.77 -0.66
C SER A 814 6.27 -21.05 0.11
N ILE A 815 6.38 -22.19 0.78
CA ILE A 815 7.60 -22.60 1.49
C ILE A 815 8.76 -22.79 0.52
N LEU A 816 8.54 -23.45 -0.62
CA LEU A 816 9.57 -23.64 -1.65
C LEU A 816 10.05 -22.30 -2.22
N LEU A 817 9.13 -21.35 -2.45
CA LEU A 817 9.46 -20.01 -2.92
C LEU A 817 10.26 -19.23 -1.87
N ALA A 818 9.85 -19.30 -0.59
CA ALA A 818 10.48 -18.60 0.51
C ALA A 818 11.94 -19.03 0.72
N LEU A 819 12.15 -20.35 0.80
CA LEU A 819 13.47 -20.93 1.06
C LEU A 819 14.35 -20.92 -0.21
N GLY A 820 13.79 -21.28 -1.36
CA GLY A 820 14.56 -21.44 -2.60
C GLY A 820 14.83 -20.13 -3.36
N LEU A 821 13.79 -19.30 -3.57
CA LEU A 821 13.89 -18.09 -4.41
C LEU A 821 14.08 -16.80 -3.61
N GLN A 822 13.35 -16.60 -2.52
CA GLN A 822 13.54 -15.42 -1.65
C GLN A 822 14.72 -15.57 -0.68
N ARG A 823 15.22 -16.80 -0.48
CA ARG A 823 16.34 -17.13 0.42
C ARG A 823 16.11 -16.62 1.84
N LYS A 824 14.89 -16.80 2.35
CA LYS A 824 14.53 -16.51 3.75
C LYS A 824 14.99 -17.63 4.66
N SER A 825 15.25 -17.30 5.93
CA SER A 825 15.48 -18.33 6.94
C SER A 825 14.16 -18.99 7.33
N VAL A 826 14.22 -20.19 7.91
CA VAL A 826 13.01 -20.88 8.39
C VAL A 826 12.33 -20.10 9.52
N GLU A 827 13.11 -19.37 10.33
CA GLU A 827 12.60 -18.49 11.38
C GLU A 827 11.86 -17.27 10.81
N ASP A 828 12.34 -16.71 9.70
CA ASP A 828 11.66 -15.60 9.02
C ASP A 828 10.32 -16.05 8.44
N VAL A 829 10.26 -17.30 7.94
CA VAL A 829 9.01 -17.91 7.44
C VAL A 829 8.02 -18.15 8.57
N GLU A 830 8.48 -18.51 9.77
CA GLU A 830 7.63 -18.63 10.97
C GLU A 830 7.10 -17.27 11.44
N LYS A 831 7.95 -16.22 11.43
CA LYS A 831 7.57 -14.85 11.80
C LYS A 831 6.54 -14.22 10.85
N GLU A 832 6.48 -14.67 9.60
CA GLU A 832 5.41 -14.27 8.67
C GLU A 832 4.06 -14.83 9.16
N THR A 833 3.32 -13.94 9.83
CA THR A 833 2.06 -14.17 10.57
C THR A 833 0.94 -14.82 9.75
N GLU A 834 1.05 -14.89 8.43
CA GLU A 834 0.05 -15.47 7.54
C GLU A 834 0.04 -17.01 7.57
N HIS A 835 1.14 -17.66 7.98
CA HIS A 835 1.25 -19.12 7.96
C HIS A 835 0.89 -19.77 9.30
N GLN A 836 1.15 -19.12 10.45
CA GLN A 836 1.00 -19.74 11.79
C GLN A 836 1.60 -21.16 11.89
N VAL A 837 2.57 -21.48 11.05
CA VAL A 837 3.18 -22.81 10.98
C VAL A 837 4.46 -22.77 11.81
N ALA A 838 4.53 -23.61 12.84
CA ALA A 838 5.74 -23.77 13.64
C ALA A 838 6.89 -24.30 12.76
N VAL A 839 8.13 -23.94 13.08
CA VAL A 839 9.35 -24.37 12.33
C VAL A 839 9.36 -25.87 11.98
N ALA A 840 8.97 -26.73 12.93
CA ALA A 840 8.95 -28.18 12.74
C ALA A 840 7.98 -28.63 11.64
N GLN A 841 6.82 -27.98 11.55
CA GLN A 841 5.82 -28.28 10.52
C GLN A 841 6.27 -27.74 9.15
N CYS A 842 6.91 -26.57 9.10
CA CYS A 842 7.52 -26.02 7.88
C CYS A 842 8.53 -27.01 7.28
N LEU A 843 9.44 -27.54 8.10
CA LEU A 843 10.44 -28.53 7.67
C LEU A 843 9.81 -29.85 7.22
N ALA A 844 8.75 -30.32 7.90
CA ALA A 844 8.05 -31.53 7.50
C ALA A 844 7.36 -31.39 6.13
N LEU A 845 6.74 -30.24 5.87
CA LEU A 845 6.12 -29.92 4.59
C LEU A 845 7.15 -29.73 3.48
N PHE A 846 8.28 -29.11 3.80
CA PHE A 846 9.41 -28.95 2.90
C PHE A 846 10.02 -30.30 2.49
N SER A 847 10.25 -31.23 3.43
CA SER A 847 10.69 -32.60 3.12
C SER A 847 9.71 -33.32 2.18
N LYS A 848 8.40 -33.18 2.40
CA LYS A 848 7.38 -33.71 1.47
C LYS A 848 7.48 -33.09 0.08
N THR A 849 7.76 -31.80 -0.04
CA THR A 849 7.94 -31.11 -1.32
C THR A 849 9.17 -31.63 -2.06
N ILE A 850 10.32 -31.75 -1.38
CA ILE A 850 11.55 -32.27 -2.00
C ILE A 850 11.37 -33.72 -2.44
N ARG A 851 10.67 -34.55 -1.66
CA ARG A 851 10.36 -35.94 -2.05
C ARG A 851 9.55 -36.01 -3.35
N LYS A 852 8.55 -35.14 -3.53
CA LYS A 852 7.76 -35.07 -4.78
C LYS A 852 8.63 -34.68 -5.98
N LEU A 853 9.44 -33.63 -5.83
CA LEU A 853 10.31 -33.14 -6.91
C LEU A 853 11.37 -34.19 -7.28
N THR A 854 11.99 -34.82 -6.28
CA THR A 854 13.02 -35.87 -6.50
C THR A 854 12.42 -37.08 -7.21
N LYS A 855 11.20 -37.50 -6.86
CA LYS A 855 10.50 -38.61 -7.54
C LYS A 855 10.29 -38.29 -9.03
N SER A 856 9.93 -37.06 -9.36
CA SER A 856 9.77 -36.63 -10.76
C SER A 856 11.09 -36.65 -11.54
N LEU A 857 12.17 -36.13 -10.95
CA LEU A 857 13.51 -36.19 -11.57
C LEU A 857 13.98 -37.63 -11.80
N GLN A 858 13.70 -38.54 -10.87
CA GLN A 858 14.00 -39.97 -11.02
C GLN A 858 13.20 -40.61 -12.16
N THR A 859 11.91 -40.27 -12.31
CA THR A 859 11.10 -40.76 -13.44
C THR A 859 11.68 -40.31 -14.77
N LEU A 860 12.01 -39.02 -14.91
CA LEU A 860 12.61 -38.47 -16.13
C LEU A 860 13.97 -39.11 -16.45
N GLN A 861 14.79 -39.38 -15.42
CA GLN A 861 16.06 -40.08 -15.60
C GLN A 861 15.85 -41.53 -16.04
N LYS A 862 14.85 -42.23 -15.50
CA LYS A 862 14.51 -43.60 -15.92
C LYS A 862 14.03 -43.65 -17.38
N GLU A 863 13.22 -42.68 -17.80
CA GLU A 863 12.78 -42.56 -19.19
C GLU A 863 13.93 -42.29 -20.16
N ASP A 864 14.90 -41.44 -19.78
CA ASP A 864 16.09 -41.17 -20.58
C ASP A 864 17.00 -42.40 -20.68
N VAL A 865 17.19 -43.13 -19.59
CA VAL A 865 17.94 -44.39 -19.59
C VAL A 865 17.23 -45.45 -20.42
N ALA A 866 15.90 -45.56 -20.34
CA ALA A 866 15.12 -46.49 -21.15
C ALA A 866 15.26 -46.20 -22.66
N LYS A 867 15.38 -44.93 -23.05
CA LYS A 867 15.65 -44.53 -24.44
C LYS A 867 17.08 -44.83 -24.90
N LEU A 868 18.04 -44.89 -23.97
CA LEU A 868 19.46 -45.17 -24.25
C LEU A 868 19.78 -46.67 -24.31
N VAL A 869 18.96 -47.52 -23.72
CA VAL A 869 19.10 -48.99 -23.83
C VAL A 869 18.56 -49.41 -25.21
N PRO A 870 19.38 -49.96 -26.11
CA PRO A 870 18.88 -50.55 -27.35
C PRO A 870 17.95 -51.72 -27.01
N ASP A 871 16.79 -51.81 -27.66
CA ASP A 871 15.96 -53.01 -27.60
C ASP A 871 16.85 -54.23 -27.91
N ALA A 872 17.04 -55.09 -26.92
CA ALA A 872 17.83 -56.31 -27.02
C ALA A 872 17.13 -57.40 -27.85
N SER A 873 16.50 -57.03 -28.97
CA SER A 873 15.83 -57.91 -29.92
C SER A 873 16.43 -57.88 -31.33
N LEU A 874 17.44 -57.04 -31.58
CA LEU A 874 18.15 -56.97 -32.87
C LEU A 874 19.56 -57.54 -32.75
N GLY A 875 19.63 -58.86 -32.57
CA GLY A 875 20.87 -59.62 -32.49
C GLY A 875 20.67 -61.10 -32.74
N MET A 876 19.97 -61.48 -33.82
CA MET A 876 19.93 -62.87 -34.28
C MET A 876 20.18 -62.95 -35.78
N ASP A 877 21.17 -63.75 -36.16
CA ASP A 877 21.68 -63.93 -37.51
C ASP A 877 20.64 -64.49 -38.50
N LYS A 878 20.71 -64.00 -39.74
CA LYS A 878 19.84 -64.33 -40.88
C LYS A 878 19.89 -65.78 -41.35
N LYS A 879 20.72 -66.65 -40.75
CA LYS A 879 20.77 -68.09 -41.08
C LYS A 879 19.78 -68.94 -40.30
N THR A 880 19.26 -68.45 -39.18
CA THR A 880 18.30 -69.18 -38.33
C THR A 880 16.83 -68.93 -38.72
N GLN A 881 16.53 -67.90 -39.51
CA GLN A 881 15.16 -67.63 -40.00
C GLN A 881 14.72 -68.56 -41.16
N ALA A 882 15.65 -69.18 -41.88
CA ALA A 882 15.32 -70.03 -43.02
C ALA A 882 14.83 -71.44 -42.63
N PHE A 883 15.14 -71.91 -41.41
CA PHE A 883 14.75 -73.25 -40.96
C PHE A 883 13.35 -73.29 -40.31
N VAL A 884 12.83 -72.14 -39.86
CA VAL A 884 11.55 -72.05 -39.13
C VAL A 884 10.35 -71.83 -40.07
N ASN A 885 10.56 -71.24 -41.25
CA ASN A 885 9.47 -70.93 -42.19
C ASN A 885 8.94 -72.13 -43.02
N GLN A 886 9.50 -73.33 -42.85
CA GLN A 886 9.06 -74.52 -43.59
C GLN A 886 8.11 -75.44 -42.81
N ALA A 887 7.77 -75.12 -41.56
CA ALA A 887 6.94 -75.97 -40.70
C ALA A 887 5.66 -75.31 -40.16
N SER A 888 5.23 -74.17 -40.70
CA SER A 888 3.98 -73.52 -40.33
C SER A 888 2.87 -73.83 -41.34
N GLY A 889 2.40 -75.07 -41.32
CA GLY A 889 1.20 -75.52 -42.00
C GLY A 889 0.51 -76.59 -41.16
N ALA A 890 -0.53 -76.18 -40.44
CA ALA A 890 -1.49 -76.99 -39.67
C ALA A 890 -1.25 -77.13 -38.15
N SER A 891 -2.28 -76.65 -37.43
CA SER A 891 -2.84 -77.13 -36.16
C SER A 891 -2.03 -77.04 -34.86
N THR A 892 -2.54 -76.18 -33.97
CA THR A 892 -2.90 -76.49 -32.56
C THR A 892 -2.26 -77.74 -31.95
N ALA A 893 -1.28 -77.54 -31.07
CA ALA A 893 -1.21 -77.98 -29.67
C ALA A 893 0.24 -78.15 -29.18
N VAL A 894 0.44 -77.81 -27.90
CA VAL A 894 1.55 -78.24 -27.01
C VAL A 894 2.85 -77.42 -27.04
N VAL A 895 3.44 -77.32 -25.83
CA VAL A 895 4.74 -76.77 -25.37
C VAL A 895 4.69 -75.26 -25.01
N LYS A 896 4.43 -74.77 -23.79
CA LYS A 896 4.78 -75.17 -22.40
C LYS A 896 6.04 -76.03 -22.27
N GLY A 897 7.19 -75.38 -22.20
CA GLY A 897 8.45 -76.01 -21.79
C GLY A 897 9.64 -75.17 -22.23
N GLY A 898 10.08 -74.23 -21.39
CA GLY A 898 11.31 -73.47 -21.68
C GLY A 898 11.59 -72.26 -20.79
N VAL A 899 10.58 -71.68 -20.14
CA VAL A 899 10.77 -70.47 -19.30
C VAL A 899 10.83 -70.78 -17.79
N GLN A 900 10.46 -71.98 -17.36
CA GLN A 900 10.45 -72.32 -15.93
C GLN A 900 11.82 -72.70 -15.35
N GLY A 901 12.80 -73.12 -16.16
CA GLY A 901 14.10 -73.58 -15.64
C GLY A 901 15.04 -72.46 -15.18
N LEU A 902 15.09 -71.34 -15.91
CA LEU A 902 16.01 -70.24 -15.59
C LEU A 902 15.53 -69.38 -14.41
N GLU A 903 14.21 -69.27 -14.28
CA GLU A 903 13.57 -68.50 -13.21
C GLU A 903 13.58 -69.29 -11.90
N GLU A 904 13.49 -70.63 -11.95
CA GLU A 904 13.69 -71.49 -10.78
C GLU A 904 15.16 -71.52 -10.32
N GLU A 905 16.16 -71.53 -11.22
CA GLU A 905 17.58 -71.46 -10.83
C GLU A 905 17.95 -70.13 -10.15
N LEU A 906 17.48 -69.00 -10.68
CA LEU A 906 17.69 -67.67 -10.08
C LEU A 906 16.99 -67.50 -8.73
N ASP A 907 15.81 -68.09 -8.57
CA ASP A 907 15.10 -68.12 -7.28
C ASP A 907 15.79 -69.04 -6.27
N GLN A 908 16.43 -70.12 -6.71
CA GLN A 908 17.14 -71.05 -5.84
C GLN A 908 18.44 -70.44 -5.32
N GLU A 909 19.23 -69.82 -6.20
CA GLU A 909 20.44 -69.08 -5.81
C GLU A 909 20.10 -67.85 -4.93
N GLY A 910 19.03 -67.13 -5.27
CA GLY A 910 18.54 -66.01 -4.45
C GLY A 910 18.09 -66.45 -3.04
N ARG A 911 17.48 -67.63 -2.92
CA ARG A 911 17.07 -68.19 -1.62
C ARG A 911 18.25 -68.68 -0.80
N GLU A 912 19.30 -69.22 -1.41
CA GLU A 912 20.52 -69.63 -0.69
C GLU A 912 21.30 -68.43 -0.14
N VAL A 913 21.43 -67.36 -0.91
CA VAL A 913 22.04 -66.10 -0.47
C VAL A 913 21.23 -65.47 0.67
N LEU A 914 19.90 -65.47 0.58
CA LEU A 914 19.01 -64.99 1.65
C LEU A 914 19.05 -65.88 2.90
N LYS A 915 19.33 -67.17 2.76
CA LYS A 915 19.49 -68.10 3.89
C LYS A 915 20.80 -67.85 4.62
N ALA A 916 21.90 -67.68 3.90
CA ALA A 916 23.21 -67.33 4.46
C ALA A 916 23.17 -65.96 5.18
N LEU A 917 22.47 -64.99 4.60
CA LEU A 917 22.27 -63.67 5.23
C LEU A 917 21.38 -63.77 6.48
N LYS A 918 20.33 -64.59 6.46
CA LYS A 918 19.50 -64.86 7.65
C LYS A 918 20.24 -65.60 8.75
N GLU A 919 21.11 -66.54 8.43
CA GLU A 919 21.94 -67.26 9.41
C GLU A 919 22.95 -66.31 10.08
N SER A 920 23.60 -65.45 9.30
CA SER A 920 24.49 -64.40 9.84
C SER A 920 23.74 -63.39 10.73
N GLN A 921 22.49 -63.05 10.39
CA GLN A 921 21.64 -62.19 11.22
C GLN A 921 21.15 -62.92 12.48
N ARG A 922 20.92 -64.24 12.42
CA ARG A 922 20.48 -65.06 13.56
C ARG A 922 21.59 -65.24 14.60
N GLU A 923 22.83 -65.42 14.16
CA GLU A 923 24.01 -65.45 15.04
C GLU A 923 24.24 -64.11 15.75
N VAL A 924 23.93 -62.99 15.09
CA VAL A 924 23.97 -61.65 15.70
C VAL A 924 22.82 -61.46 16.71
N ILE A 925 21.63 -62.02 16.44
CA ILE A 925 20.45 -61.92 17.33
C ILE A 925 20.60 -62.81 18.58
N ASP A 926 21.16 -64.03 18.47
CA ASP A 926 21.39 -64.92 19.61
C ASP A 926 22.48 -64.40 20.56
N SER A 927 23.30 -63.43 20.13
CA SER A 927 24.31 -62.76 20.97
C SER A 927 23.76 -61.62 21.84
N LEU A 928 22.47 -61.29 21.73
CA LEU A 928 21.81 -60.20 22.46
C LEU A 928 20.91 -60.73 23.60
N ASP A 929 21.16 -60.28 24.83
CA ASP A 929 20.42 -60.71 26.03
C ASP A 929 19.03 -60.04 26.12
N LEU A 930 17.99 -60.75 25.65
CA LEU A 930 16.61 -60.24 25.51
C LEU A 930 15.80 -60.17 26.82
N LYS A 931 16.41 -60.44 27.98
CA LYS A 931 15.72 -60.38 29.28
C LYS A 931 15.35 -58.96 29.75
N GLN A 932 15.86 -57.91 29.11
CA GLN A 932 15.54 -56.52 29.46
C GLN A 932 14.26 -55.97 28.80
N TYR A 933 13.59 -56.73 27.93
CA TYR A 933 12.39 -56.27 27.20
C TYR A 933 11.13 -57.11 27.45
N SER A 934 11.12 -58.00 28.45
CA SER A 934 9.92 -58.74 28.82
C SER A 934 8.91 -57.83 29.52
N ILE A 935 7.73 -57.65 28.92
CA ILE A 935 6.58 -57.00 29.57
C ILE A 935 5.99 -58.02 30.56
N ALA A 936 6.10 -57.77 31.86
CA ALA A 936 5.44 -58.58 32.87
C ALA A 936 3.95 -58.22 32.92
N GLY A 937 3.07 -59.16 32.59
CA GLY A 937 1.62 -59.07 32.81
C GLY A 937 1.08 -60.47 33.11
N THR A 938 0.16 -60.60 34.05
CA THR A 938 -0.49 -61.87 34.41
C THR A 938 -1.47 -62.30 33.30
N GLU A 939 -1.68 -63.62 33.13
CA GLU A 939 -2.53 -64.17 32.05
C GLU A 939 -3.95 -63.60 32.04
N ASP A 940 -4.50 -63.24 33.21
CA ASP A 940 -5.82 -62.63 33.34
C ASP A 940 -5.92 -61.19 32.79
N GLU A 941 -4.83 -60.40 32.87
CA GLU A 941 -4.79 -59.03 32.34
C GLU A 941 -4.69 -59.02 30.81
N TRP A 942 -4.01 -60.01 30.24
CA TRP A 942 -3.94 -60.23 28.80
C TRP A 942 -5.28 -60.71 28.22
N ALA A 943 -6.04 -61.53 28.96
CA ALA A 943 -7.37 -61.95 28.56
C ALA A 943 -8.37 -60.77 28.52
N GLN A 944 -8.30 -59.84 29.49
CA GLN A 944 -9.14 -58.63 29.48
C GLN A 944 -8.75 -57.65 28.37
N ALA A 945 -7.45 -57.51 28.08
CA ALA A 945 -6.94 -56.74 26.94
C ALA A 945 -7.46 -57.28 25.59
N GLN A 946 -7.46 -58.60 25.40
CA GLN A 946 -8.00 -59.23 24.19
C GLN A 946 -9.52 -59.04 24.06
N ALA A 947 -10.27 -59.08 25.15
CA ALA A 947 -11.71 -58.84 25.14
C ALA A 947 -12.07 -57.38 24.78
N GLN A 948 -11.21 -56.41 25.11
CA GLN A 948 -11.37 -55.01 24.69
C GLN A 948 -11.02 -54.79 23.20
N LEU A 949 -10.08 -55.57 22.65
CA LEU A 949 -9.73 -55.60 21.23
C LEU A 949 -10.92 -56.06 20.36
N ALA A 950 -11.68 -57.05 20.84
CA ALA A 950 -12.88 -57.55 20.16
C ALA A 950 -14.04 -56.53 20.09
N LYS A 951 -14.01 -55.48 20.93
CA LYS A 951 -14.97 -54.37 20.91
C LYS A 951 -14.51 -53.15 20.10
N GLY A 952 -13.40 -53.25 19.36
CA GLY A 952 -13.02 -52.28 18.33
C GLY A 952 -12.29 -51.02 18.82
N SER A 953 -11.53 -51.08 19.92
CA SER A 953 -10.58 -50.02 20.28
C SER A 953 -9.16 -50.41 19.88
N GLY A 954 -8.46 -49.53 19.14
CA GLY A 954 -7.17 -49.83 18.49
C GLY A 954 -5.91 -49.63 19.35
N VAL A 955 -6.02 -49.32 20.64
CA VAL A 955 -4.86 -49.14 21.54
C VAL A 955 -5.18 -49.71 22.91
N ILE A 956 -4.31 -50.59 23.42
CA ILE A 956 -4.41 -51.18 24.76
C ILE A 956 -3.23 -50.70 25.59
N SER A 957 -3.49 -50.18 26.80
CA SER A 957 -2.43 -49.87 27.77
C SER A 957 -2.50 -50.84 28.95
N ILE A 958 -1.43 -51.60 29.18
CA ILE A 958 -1.24 -52.39 30.41
C ILE A 958 -0.29 -51.58 31.30
N LYS A 959 -0.71 -51.25 32.53
CA LYS A 959 0.10 -50.42 33.43
C LYS A 959 1.17 -51.28 34.09
N ASN A 960 2.44 -51.00 33.78
CA ASN A 960 3.58 -51.58 34.48
C ASN A 960 3.88 -50.77 35.76
N PRO A 961 3.77 -51.36 36.97
CA PRO A 961 3.91 -50.62 38.23
C PRO A 961 5.35 -50.13 38.54
N GLU A 962 6.38 -50.52 37.78
CA GLU A 962 7.78 -50.14 38.08
C GLU A 962 8.35 -48.97 37.25
N SER A 963 7.62 -48.42 36.28
CA SER A 963 8.17 -47.36 35.41
C SER A 963 7.76 -45.93 35.79
N THR A 964 8.17 -45.46 36.98
CA THR A 964 8.18 -44.01 37.27
C THR A 964 9.48 -43.57 37.95
N LYS A 965 10.39 -43.00 37.15
CA LYS A 965 11.21 -41.79 37.46
C LYS A 965 12.23 -41.56 36.35
N GLY A 966 12.10 -40.42 35.67
CA GLY A 966 12.87 -40.08 34.49
C GLY A 966 14.32 -39.68 34.77
N LEU A 967 15.12 -39.60 33.71
CA LEU A 967 16.35 -38.82 33.73
C LEU A 967 16.65 -38.16 32.38
N LYS A 968 17.10 -36.92 32.52
CA LYS A 968 17.39 -35.88 31.54
C LYS A 968 18.45 -36.27 30.51
N ARG A 969 18.25 -35.78 29.28
CA ARG A 969 19.31 -35.53 28.29
C ARG A 969 20.40 -34.60 28.86
N LYS A 970 21.65 -34.99 28.73
CA LYS A 970 22.77 -34.09 28.45
C LYS A 970 23.64 -34.74 27.39
N LEU A 971 23.80 -34.06 26.26
CA LEU A 971 24.82 -34.31 25.25
C LEU A 971 26.20 -34.12 25.90
N GLY A 972 27.09 -35.08 25.67
CA GLY A 972 28.53 -34.91 25.85
C GLY A 972 29.14 -34.32 24.58
N GLY A 973 30.19 -33.53 24.77
CA GLY A 973 31.24 -33.28 23.81
C GLY A 973 32.57 -33.60 24.49
N GLU A 974 33.09 -34.77 24.13
CA GLU A 974 34.49 -35.18 23.97
C GLU A 974 35.58 -35.06 25.07
N GLU A 975 36.39 -36.14 25.04
CA GLU A 975 37.81 -36.28 25.39
C GLU A 975 38.29 -36.34 26.85
N SER A 976 38.41 -37.59 27.28
CA SER A 976 39.70 -38.25 27.60
C SER A 976 40.33 -38.11 29.00
N LYS A 977 40.79 -39.28 29.45
CA LYS A 977 41.84 -39.60 30.44
C LYS A 977 41.52 -39.50 31.94
N LYS A 978 41.44 -40.73 32.47
CA LYS A 978 42.14 -41.26 33.67
C LYS A 978 41.91 -40.58 35.01
N GLU A 979 41.15 -41.34 35.80
CA GLU A 979 41.54 -41.91 37.10
C GLU A 979 41.90 -41.01 38.28
N GLU A 980 41.23 -41.39 39.36
CA GLU A 980 41.56 -41.28 40.78
C GLU A 980 41.34 -39.97 41.52
N GLY A 981 40.47 -40.08 42.53
CA GLY A 981 40.95 -39.77 43.88
C GLY A 981 40.01 -38.94 44.75
N GLY A 982 39.20 -39.63 45.56
CA GLY A 982 39.23 -39.38 47.00
C GLY A 982 38.40 -38.23 47.59
N LYS A 983 37.21 -38.61 48.07
CA LYS A 983 36.69 -38.39 49.44
C LYS A 983 36.64 -36.95 50.04
N LYS A 984 35.38 -36.59 50.32
CA LYS A 984 34.81 -36.17 51.62
C LYS A 984 35.12 -34.78 52.19
N HIS A 985 34.00 -34.05 52.31
CA HIS A 985 33.42 -33.42 53.49
C HIS A 985 33.68 -31.93 53.82
N LYS A 986 32.52 -31.30 54.02
CA LYS A 986 32.13 -30.35 55.08
C LYS A 986 32.54 -28.88 54.96
N LYS A 987 31.47 -28.13 54.68
CA LYS A 987 30.85 -27.11 55.55
C LYS A 987 31.55 -25.77 55.74
N ASP A 988 30.67 -24.78 55.52
CA ASP A 988 30.43 -23.58 56.33
C ASP A 988 31.20 -22.30 55.99
N LYS A 989 30.36 -21.35 55.55
CA LYS A 989 30.16 -19.99 56.08
C LYS A 989 31.18 -18.90 55.79
N LYS A 990 30.56 -17.86 55.22
CA LYS A 990 30.55 -16.44 55.65
C LYS A 990 31.56 -15.50 54.99
N HIS A 991 30.93 -14.62 54.21
CA HIS A 991 30.94 -13.16 54.33
C HIS A 991 32.17 -12.35 53.87
N LYS A 992 31.85 -11.55 52.85
CA LYS A 992 31.90 -10.07 52.81
C LYS A 992 33.17 -9.39 52.29
N GLU A 993 32.87 -8.52 51.33
CA GLU A 993 33.39 -7.16 51.15
C GLU A 993 34.82 -6.96 50.64
N GLY A 994 34.90 -6.19 49.55
CA GLY A 994 35.72 -4.99 49.59
C GLY A 994 36.57 -4.68 48.37
N LYS A 995 36.03 -3.80 47.52
CA LYS A 995 36.70 -2.67 46.85
C LYS A 995 37.95 -2.88 45.97
N LYS A 996 37.74 -2.51 44.70
CA LYS A 996 38.50 -1.52 43.89
C LYS A 996 40.03 -1.46 44.03
N GLY A 997 40.70 -1.58 42.88
CA GLY A 997 41.93 -0.85 42.63
C GLY A 997 42.78 -1.37 41.49
N LYS A 998 42.68 -0.70 40.33
CA LYS A 998 43.71 -0.47 39.29
C LYS A 998 44.80 -1.53 39.05
N LYS A 999 44.86 -2.01 37.82
CA LYS A 999 45.91 -1.59 36.87
C LYS A 999 45.32 -1.50 35.47
#